data_AF-A0AAW5JB29-F1
#
_entry.id   AF-A0AAW5JB29-F1
#
_cell.length_a   1.000
_cell.length_b   1.000
_cell.length_c   1.000
_cell.angle_alpha   90.00
_cell.angle_beta   90.00
_cell.angle_gamma   90.00
#
_symmetry.space_group_name_H-M   'P 1'
#
loop_
_entity.id
_entity.type
_entity.pdbx_description
1 polymer ?
#
loop_
_entity_poly.entity_id
_entity_poly.type
_entity_poly.pdbx_seq_one_letter_code
_entity_poly.pdbx_strand_id
1 'polypeptide(L)'
;MGETSDDQWSYVTSLNGGTAETPRERNDINTPGAIFADQLGLTRQKLFRSRFSGFAQDVGAVYPSGDESNAFYEYAGEHAGTFSDPKPFTDPTWPDAIHVATIDGQRVFLKSKISGKPTSQTPYPQQPASTDFWEFMFTSDQAGTYADPKSMSGQTWVGAVHEYSSSGRRQFYIAQQSGNPTADHWPLPTAGDTEYWKVMGVVRHKGTFADPKDFDEMTSQGLIHAITVEGQHVYYRSLAQGIPQANDWSYPVPGTDNEHWQYLGTNVPEGTWADPKGSSGFTSPGSIHAMQARDRTLYLLSKVDGLLAEHDWPIPLNGENDYWTVVGESRHSGDIINPKDQQEVTWTGAIHMRQVENTRHYYRSKIAGNLAVIGIDHPLPLQAAGNAWWEFVGQASHQGTLTDPVQAGEMIRPGETVRVIHTTDKYYQARFAGVFSTGHPLPDSQQSNEDWFYVGKSALAGTLQSPKDAYEITWPGAIHRFEVDGKVYFARSLIDGVPGQGGWHYPTPPDSNQQWSYLDMGIHAGSWLDPKPESDATWPGALHVVKIPTGIGESFTRWFFRSKIWGHVADDPEGYGNENNFDHVGFSIYQGTLNSPKYFDQPTWAGAIHLDRETRFMFEAKKSGEMNVDVGERPKTPTDNDSWHFLGVSRHSGTENDPKEWDEYTWPGRLHRYEYDGKTLYFRAQMTGTPSTHNWYYPTDESSTEQWAYYGTTSHAGTFADPHVPDEVTWRGAIHRVEKDGIRLYFKARRAGIPNQQNWAYPPDDSSTEHFLYVATARHDGTISDPKNENEPVIPGDYVKTTYEDGDHYFIAKNSGVPSLNDWPTPADQQDNENWVFYGISRHAGTVDNPKEWNEVSWRGAVHVRNVSGMRLLFSVNSDKEGIPEQDKWSQPPNAPLDADEEKKPPALVEKSPAWKFLQVTHLTGTRDQPKSLADWTQNGLVHQTTIDYQSMLFRSKFTGKNDYPKEQPAKGDPVADKSSTWWEFFRKGRGTFEVPNTWNDYAYPDDIYSYDYHGERLLFRAEKEGRPSEAGRYFPTSEYSTSDWTYLYKNEGN
;
A
#
# COMPACT_ATOMS: atom_id res chain seq x y z
N MET A 1 114.44 -24.11 87.83
CA MET A 1 115.06 -24.53 86.56
C MET A 1 114.62 -25.96 86.30
N GLY A 2 113.82 -26.19 85.24
CA GLY A 2 113.51 -27.51 84.70
C GLY A 2 112.08 -28.04 84.89
N GLU A 3 111.26 -27.87 83.82
CA GLU A 3 110.30 -28.82 83.18
C GLU A 3 109.18 -29.51 84.01
N THR A 4 107.94 -29.80 83.56
CA THR A 4 107.02 -29.52 82.43
C THR A 4 105.67 -30.20 82.81
N SER A 5 104.54 -29.78 82.19
CA SER A 5 103.22 -30.48 82.13
C SER A 5 102.38 -30.49 83.44
N ASP A 6 101.06 -30.19 83.49
CA ASP A 6 99.97 -30.16 82.51
C ASP A 6 98.97 -29.00 82.78
N ASP A 7 98.57 -28.33 81.68
CA ASP A 7 97.44 -27.41 81.57
C ASP A 7 96.12 -28.18 81.38
N GLN A 8 95.44 -28.63 82.45
CA GLN A 8 94.11 -29.26 82.31
C GLN A 8 93.17 -29.17 83.53
N TRP A 9 93.15 -28.09 84.33
CA TRP A 9 92.19 -28.01 85.47
C TRP A 9 91.55 -26.63 85.74
N SER A 10 91.19 -25.88 84.68
CA SER A 10 90.32 -24.69 84.77
C SER A 10 88.97 -24.83 84.02
N TYR A 11 88.63 -26.02 83.53
CA TYR A 11 87.43 -26.29 82.70
C TYR A 11 86.28 -26.98 83.48
N VAL A 12 85.97 -26.55 84.71
CA VAL A 12 84.89 -27.15 85.52
C VAL A 12 83.92 -26.10 86.11
N THR A 13 83.80 -24.94 85.47
CA THR A 13 82.81 -23.90 85.84
C THR A 13 81.88 -23.46 84.71
N SER A 14 82.00 -24.05 83.49
CA SER A 14 81.07 -23.83 82.37
C SER A 14 80.05 -24.98 82.16
N LEU A 15 79.87 -25.86 83.15
CA LEU A 15 78.87 -26.96 83.08
C LEU A 15 77.41 -26.50 83.26
N ASN A 16 77.13 -25.19 83.33
CA ASN A 16 75.78 -24.62 83.51
C ASN A 16 75.10 -24.10 82.22
N GLY A 17 75.66 -24.34 81.03
CA GLY A 17 74.99 -24.03 79.74
C GLY A 17 74.35 -25.27 79.12
N GLY A 18 73.42 -25.12 78.18
CA GLY A 18 72.78 -26.22 77.43
C GLY A 18 71.34 -26.51 77.79
N THR A 19 70.68 -25.58 78.49
CA THR A 19 69.22 -25.57 78.68
C THR A 19 68.56 -24.81 77.53
N ALA A 20 67.23 -24.81 77.49
CA ALA A 20 66.51 -24.01 76.50
C ALA A 20 66.69 -22.49 76.73
N GLU A 21 66.97 -22.09 77.98
CA GLU A 21 67.15 -20.69 78.38
C GLU A 21 68.54 -20.16 78.04
N THR A 22 69.54 -21.05 78.02
CA THR A 22 70.93 -20.76 77.63
C THR A 22 71.46 -21.87 76.72
N PRO A 23 70.99 -21.93 75.45
CA PRO A 23 71.44 -22.95 74.52
C PRO A 23 72.95 -22.83 74.27
N ARG A 24 73.61 -23.98 74.11
CA ARG A 24 75.04 -24.05 73.82
C ARG A 24 75.33 -23.65 72.38
N GLU A 25 76.54 -23.18 72.14
CA GLU A 25 77.03 -22.93 70.79
C GLU A 25 77.43 -24.23 70.10
N ARG A 26 77.39 -24.22 68.77
CA ARG A 26 77.65 -25.37 67.89
C ARG A 26 78.92 -26.17 68.25
N ASN A 27 79.92 -25.50 68.81
CA ASN A 27 81.25 -26.05 69.11
C ASN A 27 81.49 -26.37 70.60
N ASP A 28 80.49 -26.19 71.47
CA ASP A 28 80.61 -26.56 72.87
C ASP A 28 80.61 -28.08 73.08
N ILE A 29 81.14 -28.53 74.22
CA ILE A 29 81.11 -29.94 74.60
C ILE A 29 79.66 -30.44 74.64
N ASN A 30 79.36 -31.55 73.97
CA ASN A 30 78.01 -32.12 73.98
C ASN A 30 77.82 -33.02 75.20
N THR A 31 76.61 -33.00 75.74
CA THR A 31 76.09 -33.99 76.70
C THR A 31 74.70 -34.38 76.22
N PRO A 32 74.31 -35.67 76.26
CA PRO A 32 72.98 -36.10 75.81
C PRO A 32 71.88 -35.30 76.52
N GLY A 33 70.99 -34.70 75.75
CA GLY A 33 69.91 -33.84 76.25
C GLY A 33 70.20 -32.33 76.25
N ALA A 34 71.45 -31.90 76.07
CA ALA A 34 71.77 -30.46 75.97
C ALA A 34 71.21 -29.85 74.68
N ILE A 35 70.68 -28.62 74.78
CA ILE A 35 70.12 -27.86 73.67
C ILE A 35 71.18 -26.92 73.09
N PHE A 36 71.25 -26.88 71.76
CA PHE A 36 72.15 -26.09 70.95
C PHE A 36 71.36 -25.20 70.00
N ALA A 37 71.83 -23.97 69.77
CA ALA A 37 71.27 -23.08 68.75
C ALA A 37 72.16 -23.09 67.50
N ASP A 38 71.52 -23.18 66.32
CA ASP A 38 72.22 -23.15 65.03
C ASP A 38 72.97 -21.83 64.80
N GLN A 39 72.36 -20.71 65.19
CA GLN A 39 72.93 -19.36 65.23
C GLN A 39 72.28 -18.53 66.35
N LEU A 40 73.07 -17.83 67.16
CA LEU A 40 72.59 -16.84 68.13
C LEU A 40 72.26 -15.53 67.39
N GLY A 41 71.08 -14.95 67.64
CA GLY A 41 70.78 -13.56 67.25
C GLY A 41 70.01 -13.35 65.95
N LEU A 42 69.20 -14.31 65.49
CA LEU A 42 68.16 -14.08 64.47
C LEU A 42 66.78 -14.34 65.06
N THR A 43 65.73 -13.67 64.56
CA THR A 43 64.33 -13.81 65.02
C THR A 43 63.72 -15.19 64.78
N ARG A 44 64.43 -16.11 64.11
CA ARG A 44 64.11 -17.53 63.98
C ARG A 44 65.38 -18.36 64.20
N GLN A 45 65.63 -18.75 65.45
CA GLN A 45 66.71 -19.67 65.80
C GLN A 45 66.23 -21.12 65.63
N LYS A 46 67.08 -22.04 65.17
CA LYS A 46 66.77 -23.48 65.18
C LYS A 46 67.46 -24.15 66.36
N LEU A 47 66.69 -24.81 67.20
CA LEU A 47 67.18 -25.48 68.39
C LEU A 47 67.34 -26.97 68.12
N PHE A 48 68.44 -27.54 68.61
CA PHE A 48 68.77 -28.95 68.45
C PHE A 48 69.19 -29.56 69.79
N ARG A 49 68.61 -30.70 70.14
CA ARG A 49 68.98 -31.46 71.33
C ARG A 49 70.01 -32.53 70.96
N SER A 50 71.17 -32.51 71.62
CA SER A 50 72.23 -33.48 71.36
C SER A 50 71.89 -34.88 71.90
N ARG A 51 72.26 -35.92 71.15
CA ARG A 51 72.08 -37.34 71.49
C ARG A 51 73.38 -38.03 71.94
N PHE A 52 74.49 -37.29 72.01
CA PHE A 52 75.82 -37.85 72.29
C PHE A 52 76.59 -37.02 73.32
N SER A 53 77.71 -37.58 73.79
CA SER A 53 78.64 -36.91 74.72
C SER A 53 79.99 -36.69 74.05
N GLY A 54 80.64 -35.55 74.29
CA GLY A 54 81.96 -35.20 73.73
C GLY A 54 81.91 -34.06 72.71
N PHE A 55 83.02 -33.71 72.06
CA PHE A 55 82.99 -32.69 71.00
C PHE A 55 82.37 -33.26 69.72
N ALA A 56 81.60 -32.45 69.00
CA ALA A 56 80.94 -32.86 67.75
C ALA A 56 81.95 -33.39 66.71
N GLN A 57 83.15 -32.81 66.68
CA GLN A 57 84.24 -33.23 65.78
C GLN A 57 84.76 -34.64 66.10
N ASP A 58 84.82 -35.03 67.38
CA ASP A 58 85.40 -36.30 67.82
C ASP A 58 84.54 -37.52 67.43
N VAL A 59 83.22 -37.32 67.31
CA VAL A 59 82.26 -38.37 66.92
C VAL A 59 81.78 -38.23 65.47
N GLY A 60 82.31 -37.25 64.72
CA GLY A 60 81.88 -36.96 63.35
C GLY A 60 80.43 -36.48 63.22
N ALA A 61 79.91 -35.80 64.26
CA ALA A 61 78.54 -35.32 64.28
C ALA A 61 78.36 -34.12 63.34
N VAL A 62 77.43 -34.24 62.39
CA VAL A 62 77.06 -33.16 61.46
C VAL A 62 75.78 -32.49 61.95
N TYR A 63 75.77 -31.15 62.02
CA TYR A 63 74.55 -30.39 62.34
C TYR A 63 73.57 -30.42 61.15
N PRO A 64 72.26 -30.63 61.38
CA PRO A 64 71.25 -30.52 60.32
C PRO A 64 71.18 -29.13 59.71
N SER A 65 70.77 -29.03 58.44
CA SER A 65 70.56 -27.75 57.74
C SER A 65 69.09 -27.30 57.71
N GLY A 66 68.17 -28.19 58.09
CA GLY A 66 66.72 -27.99 58.08
C GLY A 66 66.04 -28.41 59.38
N ASP A 67 64.72 -28.62 59.33
CA ASP A 67 63.88 -28.98 60.48
C ASP A 67 63.93 -30.48 60.80
N GLU A 68 65.08 -31.10 60.52
CA GLU A 68 65.28 -32.54 60.47
C GLU A 68 66.17 -33.00 61.62
N SER A 69 65.75 -34.11 62.26
CA SER A 69 66.59 -34.80 63.25
C SER A 69 67.52 -35.77 62.54
N ASN A 70 68.74 -35.94 63.05
CA ASN A 70 69.69 -36.95 62.57
C ASN A 70 70.19 -37.84 63.71
N ALA A 71 71.18 -38.69 63.44
CA ALA A 71 71.73 -39.64 64.41
C ALA A 71 72.35 -38.96 65.65
N PHE A 72 72.76 -37.70 65.54
CA PHE A 72 73.49 -36.95 66.58
C PHE A 72 72.66 -35.84 67.23
N TYR A 73 71.74 -35.22 66.48
CA TYR A 73 70.93 -34.09 66.90
C TYR A 73 69.46 -34.32 66.63
N GLU A 74 68.62 -34.03 67.62
CA GLU A 74 67.16 -34.00 67.51
C GLU A 74 66.69 -32.57 67.30
N TYR A 75 65.91 -32.31 66.25
CA TYR A 75 65.32 -31.00 66.03
C TYR A 75 64.31 -30.69 67.14
N ALA A 76 64.60 -29.63 67.89
CA ALA A 76 63.88 -29.20 69.06
C ALA A 76 62.98 -27.98 68.77
N GLY A 77 62.75 -27.64 67.50
CA GLY A 77 61.90 -26.53 67.09
C GLY A 77 62.62 -25.19 66.99
N GLU A 78 61.86 -24.14 66.70
CA GLU A 78 62.40 -22.77 66.64
C GLU A 78 62.35 -22.03 67.97
N HIS A 79 61.47 -22.45 68.88
CA HIS A 79 61.20 -21.74 70.13
C HIS A 79 61.78 -22.51 71.31
N ALA A 80 62.37 -21.82 72.28
CA ALA A 80 62.98 -22.43 73.45
C ALA A 80 61.96 -23.13 74.36
N GLY A 81 60.67 -22.81 74.27
CA GLY A 81 59.70 -23.33 75.23
C GLY A 81 59.94 -22.77 76.62
N THR A 82 60.34 -21.50 76.69
CA THR A 82 60.46 -20.72 77.92
C THR A 82 59.30 -19.73 77.96
N PHE A 83 59.09 -19.03 79.07
CA PHE A 83 58.05 -18.00 79.08
C PHE A 83 58.39 -16.78 78.21
N SER A 84 59.68 -16.49 78.00
CA SER A 84 60.15 -15.43 77.10
C SER A 84 60.12 -15.84 75.63
N ASP A 85 60.15 -17.14 75.34
CA ASP A 85 60.10 -17.71 73.98
C ASP A 85 59.26 -19.01 73.99
N PRO A 86 57.92 -18.88 74.15
CA PRO A 86 57.02 -20.01 74.29
C PRO A 86 56.79 -20.71 72.96
N LYS A 87 56.63 -22.04 73.02
CA LYS A 87 56.43 -22.85 71.83
C LYS A 87 55.03 -22.72 71.24
N PRO A 88 54.90 -22.59 69.91
CA PRO A 88 53.63 -22.78 69.23
C PRO A 88 53.28 -24.27 69.12
N PHE A 89 52.02 -24.57 68.77
CA PHE A 89 51.54 -25.96 68.61
C PHE A 89 52.30 -26.72 67.52
N THR A 90 52.88 -26.00 66.56
CA THR A 90 53.60 -26.56 65.42
C THR A 90 55.03 -27.00 65.76
N ASP A 91 55.53 -26.64 66.93
CA ASP A 91 56.92 -26.85 67.34
C ASP A 91 57.07 -28.17 68.12
N PRO A 92 58.14 -28.96 67.89
CA PRO A 92 58.50 -30.06 68.76
C PRO A 92 58.59 -29.59 70.23
N THR A 93 57.94 -30.32 71.13
CA THR A 93 57.91 -30.01 72.56
C THR A 93 58.57 -31.10 73.40
N TRP A 94 58.76 -30.83 74.68
CA TRP A 94 59.25 -31.76 75.69
C TRP A 94 58.58 -31.46 77.05
N PRO A 95 58.59 -32.40 78.00
CA PRO A 95 58.04 -32.16 79.33
C PRO A 95 58.63 -30.88 79.94
N ASP A 96 57.77 -30.08 80.55
CA ASP A 96 58.06 -28.77 81.14
C ASP A 96 58.26 -27.60 80.17
N ALA A 97 58.27 -27.82 78.85
CA ALA A 97 58.34 -26.73 77.89
C ALA A 97 57.07 -25.87 77.94
N ILE A 98 57.25 -24.54 77.93
CA ILE A 98 56.18 -23.56 77.96
C ILE A 98 55.64 -23.33 76.55
N HIS A 99 54.33 -23.37 76.42
CA HIS A 99 53.55 -23.10 75.24
C HIS A 99 52.61 -21.92 75.49
N VAL A 100 52.31 -21.19 74.43
CA VAL A 100 51.29 -20.13 74.47
C VAL A 100 50.24 -20.41 73.41
N ALA A 101 48.97 -20.24 73.78
CA ALA A 101 47.83 -20.43 72.88
C ALA A 101 46.72 -19.42 73.20
N THR A 102 45.88 -19.11 72.21
CA THR A 102 44.62 -18.40 72.46
C THR A 102 43.53 -19.43 72.69
N ILE A 103 42.98 -19.48 73.90
CA ILE A 103 41.91 -20.40 74.29
C ILE A 103 40.78 -19.55 74.90
N ASP A 104 39.58 -19.69 74.34
CA ASP A 104 38.40 -18.90 74.72
C ASP A 104 38.63 -17.37 74.72
N GLY A 105 39.34 -16.90 73.69
CA GLY A 105 39.70 -15.48 73.53
C GLY A 105 40.75 -14.96 74.52
N GLN A 106 41.26 -15.81 75.42
CA GLN A 106 42.31 -15.45 76.38
C GLN A 106 43.65 -16.05 75.96
N ARG A 107 44.75 -15.33 76.16
CA ARG A 107 46.10 -15.87 76.00
C ARG A 107 46.44 -16.73 77.20
N VAL A 108 46.68 -18.01 76.94
CA VAL A 108 46.87 -19.07 77.93
C VAL A 108 48.30 -19.61 77.84
N PHE A 109 48.98 -19.66 78.98
CA PHE A 109 50.26 -20.34 79.10
C PHE A 109 50.04 -21.78 79.57
N LEU A 110 50.61 -22.71 78.80
CA LEU A 110 50.52 -24.14 79.03
C LEU A 110 51.93 -24.69 79.22
N LYS A 111 52.10 -25.61 80.16
CA LYS A 111 53.32 -26.39 80.30
C LYS A 111 53.10 -27.77 79.69
N SER A 112 53.99 -28.18 78.79
CA SER A 112 53.89 -29.47 78.10
C SER A 112 54.16 -30.63 79.07
N LYS A 113 53.35 -31.69 78.97
CA LYS A 113 53.61 -33.00 79.62
C LYS A 113 54.08 -34.06 78.63
N ILE A 114 54.20 -33.69 77.34
CA ILE A 114 54.49 -34.60 76.23
C ILE A 114 55.85 -34.29 75.60
N SER A 115 56.38 -35.24 74.85
CA SER A 115 57.60 -35.05 74.05
C SER A 115 57.30 -35.31 72.57
N GLY A 116 57.94 -34.56 71.68
CA GLY A 116 57.73 -34.60 70.23
C GLY A 116 56.79 -33.50 69.74
N LYS A 117 56.47 -33.50 68.45
CA LYS A 117 55.61 -32.48 67.82
C LYS A 117 54.14 -32.68 68.25
N PRO A 118 53.45 -31.65 68.76
CA PRO A 118 52.01 -31.74 69.03
C PRO A 118 51.22 -32.11 67.78
N THR A 119 50.17 -32.90 67.97
CA THR A 119 49.30 -33.37 66.87
C THR A 119 47.84 -33.26 67.27
N SER A 120 46.92 -33.52 66.34
CA SER A 120 45.49 -33.58 66.65
C SER A 120 45.12 -34.61 67.74
N GLN A 121 46.00 -35.56 68.06
CA GLN A 121 45.84 -36.53 69.18
C GLN A 121 46.23 -35.94 70.54
N THR A 122 47.02 -34.87 70.56
CA THR A 122 47.46 -34.15 71.77
C THR A 122 47.07 -32.67 71.71
N PRO A 123 45.79 -32.34 71.44
CA PRO A 123 45.36 -30.97 71.19
C PRO A 123 45.55 -30.10 72.43
N TYR A 124 45.75 -28.80 72.22
CA TYR A 124 45.58 -27.84 73.31
C TYR A 124 44.17 -27.94 73.91
N PRO A 125 44.01 -27.64 75.20
CA PRO A 125 42.69 -27.65 75.82
C PRO A 125 41.77 -26.60 75.19
N GLN A 126 40.47 -26.91 75.13
CA GLN A 126 39.46 -25.97 74.62
C GLN A 126 39.04 -24.92 75.66
N GLN A 127 39.47 -25.08 76.91
CA GLN A 127 39.20 -24.20 78.05
C GLN A 127 40.50 -24.02 78.86
N PRO A 128 40.70 -22.93 79.62
CA PRO A 128 41.92 -22.71 80.41
C PRO A 128 42.07 -23.69 81.60
N ALA A 129 42.32 -24.97 81.31
CA ALA A 129 42.39 -26.06 82.27
C ALA A 129 43.44 -27.11 81.85
N SER A 130 44.03 -27.78 82.85
CA SER A 130 45.00 -28.85 82.63
C SER A 130 44.35 -30.09 82.02
N THR A 131 45.06 -30.76 81.13
CA THR A 131 44.72 -32.05 80.51
C THR A 131 45.82 -33.08 80.78
N ASP A 132 45.66 -34.28 80.24
CA ASP A 132 46.69 -35.34 80.27
C ASP A 132 47.97 -34.92 79.53
N PHE A 133 47.88 -33.97 78.58
CA PHE A 133 49.00 -33.56 77.72
C PHE A 133 49.57 -32.18 78.07
N TRP A 134 48.75 -31.31 78.67
CA TRP A 134 49.07 -29.91 78.92
C TRP A 134 48.71 -29.53 80.35
N GLU A 135 49.62 -28.92 81.09
CA GLU A 135 49.33 -28.28 82.37
C GLU A 135 48.96 -26.81 82.12
N PHE A 136 47.77 -26.40 82.55
CA PHE A 136 47.39 -24.99 82.54
C PHE A 136 48.15 -24.25 83.63
N MET A 137 48.81 -23.15 83.26
CA MET A 137 49.58 -22.33 84.19
C MET A 137 48.78 -21.11 84.63
N PHE A 138 48.43 -20.25 83.69
CA PHE A 138 47.65 -19.03 83.91
C PHE A 138 47.21 -18.43 82.57
N THR A 139 46.30 -17.46 82.64
CA THR A 139 45.97 -16.58 81.53
C THR A 139 46.64 -15.21 81.70
N SER A 140 46.92 -14.55 80.59
CA SER A 140 47.53 -13.23 80.58
C SER A 140 46.94 -12.40 79.45
N ASP A 141 46.43 -11.21 79.74
CA ASP A 141 45.94 -10.31 78.70
C ASP A 141 47.08 -9.76 77.83
N GLN A 142 48.31 -9.73 78.38
CA GLN A 142 49.49 -9.10 77.78
C GLN A 142 50.60 -10.12 77.57
N ALA A 143 51.35 -9.98 76.47
CA ALA A 143 52.42 -10.89 76.08
C ALA A 143 53.65 -10.85 76.99
N GLY A 144 53.83 -9.78 77.76
CA GLY A 144 55.07 -9.56 78.50
C GLY A 144 56.30 -9.45 77.61
N THR A 145 56.11 -8.90 76.41
CA THR A 145 57.20 -8.60 75.46
C THR A 145 57.41 -7.09 75.40
N TYR A 146 58.48 -6.64 74.76
CA TYR A 146 58.71 -5.20 74.55
C TYR A 146 57.62 -4.52 73.69
N ALA A 147 56.92 -5.28 72.85
CA ALA A 147 55.85 -4.78 72.00
C ALA A 147 54.46 -4.81 72.68
N ASP A 148 54.25 -5.76 73.59
CA ASP A 148 53.02 -5.91 74.39
C ASP A 148 53.39 -6.15 75.87
N PRO A 149 53.89 -5.10 76.55
CA PRO A 149 54.41 -5.19 77.90
C PRO A 149 53.27 -5.43 78.88
N LYS A 150 53.56 -6.18 79.94
CA LYS A 150 52.64 -6.37 81.05
C LYS A 150 52.43 -5.08 81.83
N SER A 151 51.21 -4.91 82.29
CA SER A 151 50.89 -4.03 83.41
C SER A 151 51.26 -4.71 84.72
N MET A 152 51.25 -3.95 85.81
CA MET A 152 51.49 -4.49 87.16
C MET A 152 50.43 -5.50 87.63
N SER A 153 49.32 -5.65 86.90
CA SER A 153 48.23 -6.56 87.22
C SER A 153 48.35 -7.92 86.53
N GLY A 154 47.90 -8.96 87.23
CA GLY A 154 47.84 -10.33 86.71
C GLY A 154 49.13 -11.11 86.92
N GLN A 155 49.14 -12.36 86.47
CA GLN A 155 50.31 -13.25 86.59
C GLN A 155 51.45 -12.79 85.66
N THR A 156 52.63 -12.64 86.22
CA THR A 156 53.90 -12.42 85.54
C THR A 156 54.83 -13.62 85.70
N TRP A 157 55.84 -13.69 84.86
CA TRP A 157 56.86 -14.72 84.87
C TRP A 157 58.25 -14.09 84.78
N VAL A 158 59.28 -14.84 85.20
CA VAL A 158 60.68 -14.43 85.01
C VAL A 158 60.91 -14.15 83.53
N GLY A 159 61.43 -12.96 83.21
CA GLY A 159 61.66 -12.52 81.84
C GLY A 159 60.52 -11.69 81.23
N ALA A 160 59.34 -11.63 81.84
CA ALA A 160 58.25 -10.80 81.32
C ALA A 160 58.60 -9.31 81.38
N VAL A 161 58.44 -8.62 80.26
CA VAL A 161 58.58 -7.16 80.17
C VAL A 161 57.31 -6.50 80.73
N HIS A 162 57.49 -5.56 81.64
CA HIS A 162 56.46 -4.71 82.22
C HIS A 162 56.68 -3.27 81.84
N GLU A 163 55.60 -2.56 81.56
CA GLU A 163 55.62 -1.11 81.43
C GLU A 163 55.14 -0.48 82.72
N TYR A 164 55.96 0.40 83.27
CA TYR A 164 55.55 1.21 84.42
C TYR A 164 55.91 2.66 84.21
N SER A 165 54.91 3.52 84.40
CA SER A 165 55.07 4.97 84.36
C SER A 165 55.34 5.48 85.77
N SER A 166 56.56 5.94 86.02
CA SER A 166 56.88 6.70 87.23
C SER A 166 57.18 8.16 86.86
N SER A 167 56.54 9.11 87.54
CA SER A 167 56.72 10.55 87.30
C SER A 167 56.59 11.00 85.83
N GLY A 168 55.69 10.37 85.07
CA GLY A 168 55.44 10.68 83.65
C GLY A 168 56.45 10.10 82.66
N ARG A 169 57.46 9.34 83.11
CA ARG A 169 58.37 8.59 82.24
C ARG A 169 57.96 7.14 82.20
N ARG A 170 57.64 6.65 80.99
CA ARG A 170 57.39 5.23 80.70
C ARG A 170 58.72 4.49 80.59
N GLN A 171 58.88 3.44 81.38
CA GLN A 171 60.06 2.60 81.36
C GLN A 171 59.67 1.13 81.33
N PHE A 172 60.51 0.33 80.69
CA PHE A 172 60.40 -1.11 80.72
C PHE A 172 61.22 -1.73 81.84
N TYR A 173 60.63 -2.75 82.45
CA TYR A 173 61.20 -3.55 83.51
C TYR A 173 61.05 -5.03 83.17
N ILE A 174 62.07 -5.84 83.39
CA ILE A 174 61.94 -7.29 83.27
C ILE A 174 61.67 -7.86 84.65
N ALA A 175 60.57 -8.59 84.79
CA ALA A 175 60.27 -9.36 85.99
C ALA A 175 61.39 -10.39 86.24
N GLN A 176 62.01 -10.33 87.42
CA GLN A 176 63.07 -11.24 87.85
C GLN A 176 62.51 -12.49 88.56
N GLN A 177 61.21 -12.48 88.89
CA GLN A 177 60.49 -13.59 89.52
C GLN A 177 59.20 -13.91 88.75
N SER A 178 58.58 -15.05 89.05
CA SER A 178 57.22 -15.37 88.61
C SER A 178 56.26 -15.16 89.77
N GLY A 179 55.06 -14.64 89.51
CA GLY A 179 54.06 -14.31 90.53
C GLY A 179 53.09 -13.26 90.03
N ASN A 180 52.21 -12.73 90.88
CA ASN A 180 51.32 -11.63 90.55
C ASN A 180 51.82 -10.36 91.24
N PRO A 181 52.43 -9.39 90.52
CA PRO A 181 53.13 -8.28 91.18
C PRO A 181 52.24 -7.47 92.13
N THR A 182 50.98 -7.23 91.75
CA THR A 182 50.03 -6.51 92.59
C THR A 182 49.53 -7.39 93.75
N ALA A 183 49.12 -8.63 93.48
CA ALA A 183 48.52 -9.49 94.52
C ALA A 183 49.55 -10.00 95.53
N ASP A 184 50.79 -10.23 95.09
CA ASP A 184 51.91 -10.68 95.91
C ASP A 184 52.69 -9.50 96.53
N HIS A 185 52.16 -8.27 96.40
CA HIS A 185 52.70 -7.04 97.00
C HIS A 185 54.17 -6.78 96.63
N TRP A 186 54.54 -6.99 95.37
CA TRP A 186 55.89 -6.68 94.92
C TRP A 186 56.14 -5.18 95.04
N PRO A 187 57.37 -4.75 95.44
CA PRO A 187 57.75 -3.35 95.37
C PRO A 187 57.53 -2.82 93.96
N LEU A 188 56.98 -1.61 93.83
CA LEU A 188 56.87 -0.95 92.53
C LEU A 188 58.26 -0.77 91.92
N PRO A 189 58.42 -0.91 90.59
CA PRO A 189 59.72 -0.74 89.98
C PRO A 189 60.29 0.66 90.24
N THR A 190 61.56 0.71 90.63
CA THR A 190 62.32 1.95 90.87
C THR A 190 63.47 2.07 89.88
N ALA A 191 64.25 3.15 89.94
CA ALA A 191 65.30 3.45 88.96
C ALA A 191 66.50 2.47 88.94
N GLY A 192 66.51 1.42 89.78
CA GLY A 192 67.57 0.41 89.82
C GLY A 192 67.03 -1.01 89.93
N ASP A 193 67.89 -1.98 89.62
CA ASP A 193 67.56 -3.40 89.67
C ASP A 193 67.23 -3.84 91.11
N THR A 194 66.21 -4.68 91.23
CA THR A 194 65.73 -5.28 92.48
C THR A 194 65.61 -6.79 92.28
N GLU A 195 65.34 -7.53 93.37
CA GLU A 195 65.06 -8.97 93.27
C GLU A 195 63.81 -9.31 92.45
N TYR A 196 62.95 -8.32 92.17
CA TYR A 196 61.69 -8.48 91.44
C TYR A 196 61.73 -7.85 90.04
N TRP A 197 62.53 -6.80 89.84
CA TRP A 197 62.52 -5.97 88.62
C TRP A 197 63.92 -5.60 88.18
N LYS A 198 64.24 -5.85 86.92
CA LYS A 198 65.42 -5.32 86.23
C LYS A 198 65.03 -4.16 85.33
N VAL A 199 65.68 -3.02 85.46
CA VAL A 199 65.35 -1.81 84.67
C VAL A 199 65.98 -1.92 83.28
N MET A 200 65.19 -1.67 82.24
CA MET A 200 65.66 -1.79 80.85
C MET A 200 65.93 -0.44 80.19
N GLY A 201 65.00 0.51 80.29
CA GLY A 201 65.16 1.83 79.68
C GLY A 201 63.85 2.53 79.35
N VAL A 202 63.93 3.75 78.82
CA VAL A 202 62.77 4.59 78.46
C VAL A 202 62.12 4.08 77.18
N VAL A 203 60.79 4.05 77.17
CA VAL A 203 60.01 3.70 75.97
C VAL A 203 58.86 4.68 75.78
N ARG A 204 58.83 5.30 74.59
CA ARG A 204 57.83 6.25 74.12
C ARG A 204 56.93 5.61 73.06
N HIS A 205 57.51 4.81 72.16
CA HIS A 205 56.82 4.14 71.07
C HIS A 205 56.96 2.62 71.16
N LYS A 206 55.94 1.91 70.68
CA LYS A 206 55.86 0.43 70.75
C LYS A 206 56.90 -0.28 69.90
N GLY A 207 57.49 0.40 68.92
CA GLY A 207 58.42 -0.22 67.97
C GLY A 207 57.70 -1.07 66.93
N THR A 208 56.58 -0.55 66.44
CA THR A 208 55.74 -1.14 65.38
C THR A 208 55.77 -0.22 64.16
N PHE A 209 55.25 -0.63 63.00
CA PHE A 209 55.16 0.26 61.84
C PHE A 209 54.19 1.42 62.05
N ALA A 210 53.11 1.22 62.81
CA ALA A 210 52.16 2.25 63.23
C ALA A 210 52.75 3.22 64.26
N ASP A 211 53.65 2.73 65.11
CA ASP A 211 54.23 3.46 66.24
C ASP A 211 55.73 3.12 66.37
N PRO A 212 56.57 3.60 65.43
CA PRO A 212 57.98 3.25 65.36
C PRO A 212 58.78 3.98 66.43
N LYS A 213 59.86 3.36 66.90
CA LYS A 213 60.75 3.91 67.91
C LYS A 213 61.65 5.01 67.37
N ASP A 214 61.93 5.96 68.27
CA ASP A 214 62.98 6.94 68.14
C ASP A 214 64.34 6.34 68.53
N PHE A 215 65.40 7.05 68.16
CA PHE A 215 66.79 6.62 68.34
C PHE A 215 67.24 6.51 69.82
N ASP A 216 66.61 7.26 70.72
CA ASP A 216 66.94 7.37 72.15
C ASP A 216 66.14 6.41 73.06
N GLU A 217 65.36 5.50 72.46
CA GLU A 217 64.52 4.59 73.20
C GLU A 217 65.16 3.22 73.42
N MET A 218 64.74 2.55 74.50
CA MET A 218 65.02 1.13 74.67
C MET A 218 64.40 0.36 73.51
N THR A 219 65.27 -0.30 72.76
CA THR A 219 64.93 -1.20 71.68
C THR A 219 65.32 -2.62 72.02
N SER A 220 64.70 -3.55 71.32
CA SER A 220 64.99 -4.97 71.35
C SER A 220 65.01 -5.47 69.91
N GLN A 221 65.66 -6.60 69.69
CA GLN A 221 65.64 -7.26 68.40
C GLN A 221 64.19 -7.41 67.90
N GLY A 222 63.94 -7.02 66.66
CA GLY A 222 62.62 -7.05 66.02
C GLY A 222 61.84 -5.73 66.06
N LEU A 223 62.18 -4.78 66.94
CA LEU A 223 61.42 -3.53 67.07
C LEU A 223 61.72 -2.57 65.92
N ILE A 224 60.66 -1.92 65.44
CA ILE A 224 60.69 -1.02 64.29
C ILE A 224 61.05 0.39 64.74
N HIS A 225 61.97 1.00 64.02
CA HIS A 225 62.38 2.39 64.12
C HIS A 225 62.07 3.10 62.82
N ALA A 226 61.81 4.39 62.88
CA ALA A 226 61.62 5.21 61.70
C ALA A 226 62.40 6.51 61.82
N ILE A 227 62.95 6.95 60.70
CA ILE A 227 63.65 8.24 60.57
C ILE A 227 63.27 8.87 59.24
N THR A 228 63.20 10.20 59.21
CA THR A 228 62.97 10.94 57.97
C THR A 228 64.30 11.25 57.30
N VAL A 229 64.50 10.73 56.09
CA VAL A 229 65.65 11.01 55.22
C VAL A 229 65.11 11.70 53.96
N GLU A 230 65.57 12.92 53.67
CA GLU A 230 65.15 13.69 52.48
C GLU A 230 63.61 13.84 52.29
N GLY A 231 62.87 13.91 53.40
CA GLY A 231 61.40 14.03 53.38
C GLY A 231 60.64 12.69 53.22
N GLN A 232 61.35 11.57 53.09
CA GLN A 232 60.77 10.23 53.08
C GLN A 232 60.97 9.54 54.43
N HIS A 233 59.93 8.87 54.92
CA HIS A 233 60.03 8.01 56.11
C HIS A 233 60.70 6.69 55.75
N VAL A 234 61.85 6.44 56.38
CA VAL A 234 62.64 5.22 56.24
C VAL A 234 62.49 4.38 57.50
N TYR A 235 62.19 3.10 57.32
CA TYR A 235 61.97 2.15 58.41
C TYR A 235 63.17 1.22 58.57
N TYR A 236 63.55 0.99 59.83
CA TYR A 236 64.60 0.07 60.24
C TYR A 236 64.07 -0.89 61.29
N ARG A 237 64.54 -2.13 61.30
CA ARG A 237 64.32 -3.08 62.39
C ARG A 237 65.58 -3.18 63.23
N SER A 238 65.45 -3.06 64.55
CA SER A 238 66.57 -3.32 65.45
C SER A 238 66.96 -4.80 65.42
N LEU A 239 68.26 -5.07 65.34
CA LEU A 239 68.86 -6.40 65.46
C LEU A 239 69.48 -6.62 66.84
N ALA A 240 69.52 -5.59 67.69
CA ALA A 240 70.14 -5.63 69.01
C ALA A 240 69.19 -5.14 70.12
N GLN A 241 69.50 -5.52 71.36
CA GLN A 241 68.75 -5.10 72.55
C GLN A 241 69.55 -4.07 73.35
N GLY A 242 69.01 -2.86 73.50
CA GLY A 242 69.64 -1.76 74.20
C GLY A 242 69.04 -0.42 73.81
N ILE A 243 69.64 0.68 74.24
CA ILE A 243 69.25 2.04 73.81
C ILE A 243 70.20 2.45 72.68
N PRO A 244 69.75 2.61 71.42
CA PRO A 244 70.66 2.85 70.30
C PRO A 244 71.54 4.08 70.49
N GLN A 245 70.97 5.19 70.97
CA GLN A 245 71.72 6.40 71.27
C GLN A 245 72.80 6.20 72.34
N ALA A 246 72.53 5.39 73.37
CA ALA A 246 73.48 5.18 74.47
C ALA A 246 74.61 4.23 74.11
N ASN A 247 74.45 3.44 73.04
CA ASN A 247 75.42 2.46 72.57
C ASN A 247 76.03 2.84 71.20
N ASP A 248 75.81 4.07 70.72
CA ASP A 248 76.30 4.59 69.43
C ASP A 248 75.88 3.78 68.19
N TRP A 249 74.69 3.16 68.21
CA TRP A 249 74.17 2.33 67.12
C TRP A 249 73.55 3.17 66.01
N SER A 250 74.34 3.86 65.21
CA SER A 250 73.84 4.72 64.11
C SER A 250 73.03 3.92 63.06
N TYR A 251 71.94 4.51 62.55
CA TYR A 251 71.19 3.92 61.41
C TYR A 251 72.08 3.85 60.16
N PRO A 252 72.10 2.71 59.44
CA PRO A 252 72.84 2.57 58.20
C PRO A 252 72.17 3.38 57.06
N VAL A 253 72.90 3.58 55.96
CA VAL A 253 72.38 4.26 54.77
C VAL A 253 71.15 3.50 54.22
N PRO A 254 70.08 4.17 53.77
CA PRO A 254 68.92 3.50 53.17
C PRO A 254 69.33 2.48 52.10
N GLY A 255 68.84 1.26 52.21
CA GLY A 255 69.20 0.13 51.34
C GLY A 255 70.30 -0.79 51.89
N THR A 256 70.85 -0.53 53.09
CA THR A 256 71.90 -1.35 53.71
C THR A 256 71.59 -1.74 55.15
N ASP A 257 72.02 -2.94 55.55
CA ASP A 257 71.93 -3.45 56.92
C ASP A 257 73.28 -3.26 57.65
N ASN A 258 73.26 -3.23 58.98
CA ASN A 258 74.45 -3.34 59.82
C ASN A 258 74.21 -4.28 61.02
N GLU A 259 75.16 -4.41 61.94
CA GLU A 259 75.07 -5.30 63.10
C GLU A 259 73.93 -4.95 64.10
N HIS A 260 73.34 -3.76 63.99
CA HIS A 260 72.28 -3.28 64.89
C HIS A 260 70.96 -2.99 64.18
N TRP A 261 70.96 -2.85 62.86
CA TRP A 261 69.81 -2.40 62.08
C TRP A 261 69.67 -3.16 60.77
N GLN A 262 68.46 -3.63 60.51
CA GLN A 262 68.03 -4.09 59.21
C GLN A 262 67.21 -2.99 58.53
N TYR A 263 67.58 -2.61 57.31
CA TYR A 263 66.80 -1.68 56.49
C TYR A 263 65.56 -2.38 55.96
N LEU A 264 64.40 -1.74 56.15
CA LEU A 264 63.12 -2.32 55.74
C LEU A 264 62.56 -1.69 54.47
N GLY A 265 62.89 -0.41 54.18
CA GLY A 265 62.36 0.32 53.02
C GLY A 265 61.71 1.66 53.36
N THR A 266 61.12 2.29 52.33
CA THR A 266 60.29 3.49 52.45
C THR A 266 58.81 3.15 52.28
N ASN A 267 57.94 3.82 53.03
CA ASN A 267 56.49 3.60 52.97
C ASN A 267 55.83 4.69 52.13
N VAL A 268 55.86 4.54 50.80
CA VAL A 268 55.45 5.63 49.87
C VAL A 268 53.94 5.85 49.85
N PRO A 269 53.08 4.82 49.67
CA PRO A 269 51.63 5.05 49.62
C PRO A 269 51.06 5.32 51.02
N GLU A 270 50.12 6.24 51.16
CA GLU A 270 49.53 6.60 52.45
C GLU A 270 48.68 5.46 53.07
N GLY A 271 48.14 4.56 52.25
CA GLY A 271 47.20 3.54 52.70
C GLY A 271 45.79 4.10 52.88
N THR A 272 45.38 5.00 52.00
CA THR A 272 44.04 5.59 51.96
C THR A 272 43.26 5.03 50.78
N TRP A 273 41.99 5.43 50.63
CA TRP A 273 41.20 5.09 49.43
C TRP A 273 41.77 5.69 48.14
N ALA A 274 42.38 6.87 48.24
CA ALA A 274 42.95 7.59 47.10
C ALA A 274 44.37 7.11 46.76
N ASP A 275 45.10 6.60 47.76
CA ASP A 275 46.46 6.11 47.63
C ASP A 275 46.65 4.80 48.42
N PRO A 276 46.06 3.70 47.93
CA PRO A 276 46.10 2.42 48.62
C PRO A 276 47.50 1.79 48.51
N LYS A 277 47.92 1.08 49.57
CA LYS A 277 49.20 0.38 49.58
C LYS A 277 49.15 -0.87 48.70
N GLY A 278 50.27 -1.18 48.05
CA GLY A 278 50.43 -2.42 47.28
C GLY A 278 50.68 -3.65 48.17
N SER A 279 50.94 -4.80 47.53
CA SER A 279 51.25 -6.07 48.20
C SER A 279 52.64 -6.12 48.86
N SER A 280 53.51 -5.16 48.56
CA SER A 280 54.88 -5.07 49.08
C SER A 280 55.08 -4.01 50.16
N GLY A 281 54.05 -3.21 50.47
CA GLY A 281 54.16 -2.13 51.46
C GLY A 281 54.09 -2.64 52.90
N PHE A 282 54.64 -1.89 53.83
CA PHE A 282 54.37 -2.09 55.26
C PHE A 282 52.93 -1.73 55.57
N THR A 283 52.32 -2.45 56.50
CA THR A 283 50.96 -2.18 56.93
C THR A 283 50.90 -1.83 58.41
N SER A 284 49.85 -1.08 58.75
CA SER A 284 49.45 -0.74 60.11
C SER A 284 47.94 -0.87 60.21
N PRO A 285 47.37 -1.14 61.40
CA PRO A 285 45.92 -1.21 61.57
C PRO A 285 45.26 0.07 61.03
N GLY A 286 44.29 -0.09 60.13
CA GLY A 286 43.59 1.00 59.45
C GLY A 286 44.15 1.40 58.09
N SER A 287 45.31 0.88 57.66
CA SER A 287 45.83 1.09 56.31
C SER A 287 45.05 0.30 55.26
N ILE A 288 44.73 0.94 54.14
CA ILE A 288 44.06 0.32 53.00
C ILE A 288 45.10 -0.19 52.00
N HIS A 289 44.96 -1.44 51.58
CA HIS A 289 45.75 -2.06 50.53
C HIS A 289 44.89 -2.40 49.32
N ALA A 290 45.41 -2.17 48.11
CA ALA A 290 44.80 -2.61 46.86
C ALA A 290 45.55 -3.85 46.36
N MET A 291 44.88 -4.99 46.38
CA MET A 291 45.47 -6.28 46.01
C MET A 291 44.68 -6.96 44.90
N GLN A 292 45.39 -7.48 43.90
CA GLN A 292 44.75 -8.20 42.81
C GLN A 292 44.25 -9.58 43.30
N ALA A 293 42.97 -9.85 43.12
CA ALA A 293 42.33 -11.12 43.43
C ALA A 293 41.51 -11.59 42.22
N ARG A 294 42.08 -12.54 41.45
CA ARG A 294 41.47 -13.06 40.22
C ARG A 294 41.14 -11.93 39.23
N ASP A 295 39.86 -11.66 39.01
CA ASP A 295 39.27 -10.73 38.04
C ASP A 295 39.00 -9.33 38.61
N ARG A 296 39.35 -9.07 39.87
CA ARG A 296 39.10 -7.78 40.54
C ARG A 296 40.24 -7.38 41.47
N THR A 297 40.30 -6.11 41.81
CA THR A 297 41.17 -5.58 42.86
C THR A 297 40.36 -5.46 44.15
N LEU A 298 40.79 -6.14 45.21
CA LEU A 298 40.22 -5.99 46.55
C LEU A 298 40.91 -4.86 47.29
N TYR A 299 40.10 -4.04 47.96
CA TYR A 299 40.56 -3.03 48.90
C TYR A 299 40.42 -3.60 50.30
N LEU A 300 41.56 -3.80 50.96
CA LEU A 300 41.69 -4.49 52.23
C LEU A 300 42.10 -3.49 53.29
N LEU A 301 41.32 -3.37 54.36
CA LEU A 301 41.70 -2.64 55.55
C LEU A 301 42.50 -3.56 56.45
N SER A 302 43.73 -3.19 56.76
CA SER A 302 44.58 -3.97 57.65
C SER A 302 44.12 -3.89 59.10
N LYS A 303 44.17 -5.03 59.80
CA LYS A 303 44.02 -5.15 61.25
C LYS A 303 45.35 -5.42 61.95
N VAL A 304 46.41 -5.62 61.16
CA VAL A 304 47.74 -6.02 61.63
C VAL A 304 48.77 -4.95 61.34
N ASP A 305 49.87 -5.08 62.06
CA ASP A 305 51.05 -4.23 61.92
C ASP A 305 52.21 -5.11 61.48
N GLY A 306 52.90 -4.74 60.40
CA GLY A 306 54.03 -5.53 59.93
C GLY A 306 54.33 -5.42 58.44
N LEU A 307 55.27 -6.25 58.01
CA LEU A 307 55.69 -6.42 56.63
C LEU A 307 54.88 -7.53 55.95
N LEU A 308 54.13 -7.20 54.90
CA LEU A 308 53.38 -8.20 54.14
C LEU A 308 54.30 -9.30 53.56
N ALA A 309 55.54 -8.95 53.20
CA ALA A 309 56.51 -9.91 52.68
C ALA A 309 57.05 -10.91 53.72
N GLU A 310 56.91 -10.60 55.02
CA GLU A 310 57.44 -11.42 56.11
C GLU A 310 56.38 -12.28 56.80
N HIS A 311 55.11 -12.03 56.48
CA HIS A 311 53.98 -12.70 57.08
C HIS A 311 53.09 -13.32 56.01
N ASP A 312 52.69 -14.58 56.22
CA ASP A 312 51.69 -15.24 55.39
C ASP A 312 50.29 -14.88 55.90
N TRP A 313 49.87 -13.63 55.69
CA TRP A 313 48.53 -13.17 56.07
C TRP A 313 47.54 -13.44 54.94
N PRO A 314 46.72 -14.52 55.04
CA PRO A 314 45.83 -14.92 53.96
C PRO A 314 44.86 -13.79 53.62
N ILE A 315 44.79 -13.42 52.34
CA ILE A 315 43.86 -12.41 51.83
C ILE A 315 42.45 -13.02 51.77
N PRO A 316 41.46 -12.48 52.51
CA PRO A 316 40.09 -12.94 52.40
C PRO A 316 39.48 -12.52 51.06
N LEU A 317 38.72 -13.42 50.41
CA LEU A 317 38.00 -13.10 49.17
C LEU A 317 36.71 -12.30 49.42
N ASN A 318 36.19 -12.36 50.64
CA ASN A 318 35.00 -11.66 51.14
C ASN A 318 35.03 -11.56 52.67
N GLY A 319 34.27 -10.60 53.22
CA GLY A 319 34.12 -10.45 54.67
C GLY A 319 35.41 -9.99 55.37
N GLU A 320 35.72 -10.60 56.50
CA GLU A 320 36.91 -10.30 57.28
C GLU A 320 37.58 -11.57 57.83
N ASN A 321 38.86 -11.46 58.14
CA ASN A 321 39.57 -12.42 58.97
C ASN A 321 40.37 -11.68 60.06
N ASP A 322 41.27 -12.37 60.74
CA ASP A 322 42.08 -11.81 61.82
C ASP A 322 43.04 -10.70 61.34
N TYR A 323 43.33 -10.65 60.03
CA TYR A 323 44.36 -9.78 59.45
C TYR A 323 43.79 -8.65 58.60
N TRP A 324 42.68 -8.91 57.91
CA TRP A 324 42.14 -8.04 56.87
C TRP A 324 40.62 -7.94 56.99
N THR A 325 40.08 -6.76 56.70
CA THR A 325 38.66 -6.57 56.36
C THR A 325 38.56 -6.18 54.89
N VAL A 326 37.80 -6.92 54.09
CA VAL A 326 37.48 -6.50 52.72
C VAL A 326 36.54 -5.30 52.82
N VAL A 327 37.05 -4.11 52.51
CA VAL A 327 36.30 -2.85 52.62
C VAL A 327 35.75 -2.36 51.30
N GLY A 328 36.20 -2.93 50.18
CA GLY A 328 35.63 -2.67 48.87
C GLY A 328 36.28 -3.50 47.78
N GLU A 329 35.68 -3.47 46.59
CA GLU A 329 36.21 -4.12 45.41
C GLU A 329 36.17 -3.16 44.21
N SER A 330 37.09 -3.36 43.28
CA SER A 330 37.20 -2.62 42.02
C SER A 330 37.35 -3.65 40.91
N ARG A 331 36.35 -3.71 40.03
CA ARG A 331 36.32 -4.61 38.87
C ARG A 331 36.86 -3.90 37.63
N HIS A 332 36.71 -2.58 37.61
CA HIS A 332 37.07 -1.75 36.48
C HIS A 332 38.19 -0.76 36.85
N SER A 333 39.06 -0.46 35.88
CA SER A 333 40.20 0.44 36.07
C SER A 333 39.79 1.88 36.30
N GLY A 334 38.54 2.26 35.99
CA GLY A 334 38.05 3.62 36.18
C GLY A 334 38.61 4.59 35.14
N ASP A 335 38.84 4.10 33.92
CA ASP A 335 39.13 4.93 32.75
C ASP A 335 37.91 4.91 31.80
N ILE A 336 37.99 5.62 30.67
CA ILE A 336 36.88 5.70 29.70
C ILE A 336 36.59 4.35 29.04
N ILE A 337 37.60 3.51 28.86
CA ILE A 337 37.51 2.21 28.20
C ILE A 337 36.81 1.21 29.13
N ASN A 338 37.18 1.27 30.41
CA ASN A 338 36.71 0.39 31.46
C ASN A 338 36.21 1.24 32.66
N PRO A 339 35.06 1.93 32.48
CA PRO A 339 34.52 2.81 33.48
C PRO A 339 33.91 2.01 34.61
N LYS A 340 33.98 2.57 35.81
CA LYS A 340 33.42 1.99 37.02
C LYS A 340 31.91 2.14 37.09
N ASP A 341 31.29 1.31 37.90
CA ASP A 341 29.90 1.42 38.31
C ASP A 341 29.75 1.82 39.78
N GLN A 342 28.51 2.05 40.22
CA GLN A 342 28.20 2.46 41.60
C GLN A 342 28.41 1.37 42.66
N GLN A 343 28.82 0.16 42.29
CA GLN A 343 29.09 -0.93 43.24
C GLN A 343 30.58 -1.11 43.51
N GLU A 344 31.42 -0.18 43.06
CA GLU A 344 32.86 -0.29 43.15
C GLU A 344 33.51 0.79 44.01
N VAL A 345 34.75 0.52 44.39
CA VAL A 345 35.64 1.53 44.93
C VAL A 345 35.96 2.58 43.88
N THR A 346 35.80 3.84 44.26
CA THR A 346 36.17 5.01 43.48
C THR A 346 37.30 5.79 44.14
N TRP A 347 38.00 6.59 43.36
CA TRP A 347 38.99 7.57 43.79
C TRP A 347 38.83 8.85 42.98
N THR A 348 39.36 9.95 43.48
CA THR A 348 39.35 11.23 42.77
C THR A 348 40.02 11.06 41.40
N GLY A 349 39.29 11.35 40.33
CA GLY A 349 39.75 11.17 38.96
C GLY A 349 39.25 9.90 38.25
N ALA A 350 38.69 8.93 38.97
CA ALA A 350 38.15 7.71 38.37
C ALA A 350 36.90 7.99 37.52
N ILE A 351 36.80 7.36 36.36
CA ILE A 351 35.67 7.47 35.43
C ILE A 351 34.63 6.40 35.74
N HIS A 352 33.37 6.83 35.84
CA HIS A 352 32.19 6.02 36.08
C HIS A 352 31.21 6.16 34.92
N MET A 353 30.40 5.14 34.68
CA MET A 353 29.39 5.15 33.61
C MET A 353 28.00 4.83 34.16
N ARG A 354 27.01 5.60 33.72
CA ARG A 354 25.59 5.33 33.96
C ARG A 354 24.84 5.18 32.64
N GLN A 355 24.14 4.06 32.47
CA GLN A 355 23.21 3.87 31.36
C GLN A 355 21.87 4.58 31.67
N VAL A 356 21.40 5.40 30.73
CA VAL A 356 20.09 6.05 30.74
C VAL A 356 19.45 5.80 29.38
N GLU A 357 18.42 4.95 29.32
CA GLU A 357 17.84 4.46 28.05
C GLU A 357 18.94 3.88 27.13
N ASN A 358 19.12 4.46 25.94
CA ASN A 358 20.17 4.08 24.98
C ASN A 358 21.47 4.89 25.12
N THR A 359 21.59 5.79 26.11
CA THR A 359 22.76 6.67 26.27
C THR A 359 23.59 6.33 27.50
N ARG A 360 24.92 6.24 27.32
CA ARG A 360 25.93 6.06 28.37
C ARG A 360 26.43 7.42 28.83
N HIS A 361 26.19 7.84 30.06
CA HIS A 361 26.77 9.05 30.66
C HIS A 361 28.04 8.72 31.44
N TYR A 362 29.12 9.44 31.19
CA TYR A 362 30.42 9.26 31.83
C TYR A 362 30.70 10.39 32.82
N TYR A 363 31.16 10.03 34.01
CA TYR A 363 31.43 10.97 35.10
C TYR A 363 32.78 10.71 35.72
N ARG A 364 33.54 11.77 36.01
CA ARG A 364 34.78 11.71 36.77
C ARG A 364 34.45 11.94 38.24
N SER A 365 34.90 11.02 39.09
CA SER A 365 34.70 11.09 40.53
C SER A 365 35.50 12.24 41.15
N LYS A 366 34.86 13.05 41.98
CA LYS A 366 35.51 14.05 42.86
C LYS A 366 35.70 13.52 44.28
N ILE A 367 35.29 12.28 44.53
CA ILE A 367 35.29 11.60 45.82
C ILE A 367 36.10 10.30 45.74
N ALA A 368 36.52 9.80 46.90
CA ALA A 368 37.16 8.51 47.05
C ALA A 368 36.44 7.68 48.12
N GLY A 369 36.32 6.37 47.91
CA GLY A 369 35.66 5.46 48.84
C GLY A 369 34.92 4.31 48.15
N ASN A 370 34.29 3.45 48.96
CA ASN A 370 33.48 2.35 48.45
C ASN A 370 32.06 2.81 48.09
N LEU A 371 31.76 2.96 46.79
CA LEU A 371 30.44 3.42 46.35
C LEU A 371 29.33 2.40 46.60
N ALA A 372 29.63 1.11 46.79
CA ALA A 372 28.60 0.17 47.24
C ALA A 372 28.02 0.57 48.61
N VAL A 373 28.79 1.31 49.41
CA VAL A 373 28.40 1.78 50.75
C VAL A 373 27.92 3.23 50.71
N ILE A 374 28.68 4.13 50.09
CA ILE A 374 28.41 5.57 50.11
C ILE A 374 27.61 6.06 48.88
N GLY A 375 27.39 5.20 47.88
CA GLY A 375 26.84 5.57 46.58
C GLY A 375 25.38 6.02 46.62
N ILE A 376 24.61 5.64 47.65
CA ILE A 376 23.24 6.12 47.83
C ILE A 376 23.18 7.63 48.12
N ASP A 377 24.18 8.15 48.83
CA ASP A 377 24.32 9.58 49.14
C ASP A 377 25.06 10.33 48.02
N HIS A 378 25.71 9.60 47.12
CA HIS A 378 26.49 10.14 46.01
C HIS A 378 26.11 9.49 44.66
N PRO A 379 24.82 9.48 44.26
CA PRO A 379 24.41 8.81 43.04
C PRO A 379 24.98 9.52 41.81
N LEU A 380 25.44 8.75 40.83
CA LEU A 380 25.72 9.22 39.48
C LEU A 380 24.51 9.98 38.94
N PRO A 381 24.66 11.19 38.37
CA PRO A 381 23.55 11.97 37.87
C PRO A 381 22.71 11.25 36.79
N LEU A 382 21.40 11.52 36.77
CA LEU A 382 20.50 11.07 35.70
C LEU A 382 20.68 11.90 34.42
N GLN A 383 20.94 13.20 34.58
CA GLN A 383 21.11 14.15 33.48
C GLN A 383 22.58 14.30 33.11
N ALA A 384 22.87 14.69 31.88
CA ALA A 384 24.21 15.01 31.36
C ALA A 384 24.80 16.29 31.98
N ALA A 385 24.95 16.31 33.30
CA ALA A 385 25.44 17.44 34.08
C ALA A 385 26.20 16.97 35.32
N GLY A 386 27.26 17.69 35.68
CA GLY A 386 28.01 17.43 36.90
C GLY A 386 27.28 17.89 38.16
N ASN A 387 27.75 17.45 39.32
CA ASN A 387 27.29 17.89 40.63
C ASN A 387 28.47 18.03 41.61
N ALA A 388 28.19 18.07 42.91
CA ALA A 388 29.20 18.22 43.95
C ALA A 388 30.21 17.05 44.00
N TRP A 389 29.79 15.85 43.58
CA TRP A 389 30.58 14.61 43.70
C TRP A 389 31.08 14.08 42.36
N TRP A 390 30.45 14.50 41.26
CA TRP A 390 30.68 13.99 39.92
C TRP A 390 30.93 15.15 38.95
N GLU A 391 32.04 15.11 38.22
CA GLU A 391 32.26 15.95 37.04
C GLU A 391 31.71 15.22 35.82
N PHE A 392 30.86 15.85 35.02
CA PHE A 392 30.39 15.24 33.78
C PHE A 392 31.51 15.26 32.73
N VAL A 393 31.84 14.10 32.19
CA VAL A 393 32.95 13.91 31.23
C VAL A 393 32.43 13.91 29.81
N GLY A 394 31.27 13.29 29.58
CA GLY A 394 30.63 13.23 28.28
C GLY A 394 29.57 12.12 28.23
N GLN A 395 28.96 11.93 27.07
CA GLN A 395 27.95 10.89 26.85
C GLN A 395 28.21 10.13 25.55
N ALA A 396 27.81 8.87 25.46
CA ALA A 396 27.78 8.10 24.21
C ALA A 396 26.37 7.57 23.97
N SER A 397 25.70 8.09 22.95
CA SER A 397 24.36 7.67 22.53
C SER A 397 24.41 6.65 21.38
N HIS A 398 25.55 6.55 20.71
CA HIS A 398 25.77 5.64 19.59
C HIS A 398 26.68 4.46 19.99
N GLN A 399 26.50 3.33 19.32
CA GLN A 399 27.27 2.10 19.54
C GLN A 399 28.69 2.17 18.97
N GLY A 400 28.96 3.09 18.05
CA GLY A 400 30.24 3.19 17.37
C GLY A 400 30.48 2.06 16.38
N THR A 401 29.41 1.55 15.76
CA THR A 401 29.48 0.58 14.66
C THR A 401 29.43 1.30 13.31
N LEU A 402 29.57 0.57 12.20
CA LEU A 402 29.37 1.13 10.86
C LEU A 402 27.93 1.62 10.65
N THR A 403 26.95 0.94 11.25
CA THR A 403 25.51 1.24 11.15
C THR A 403 25.04 2.30 12.13
N ASP A 404 25.74 2.47 13.26
CA ASP A 404 25.44 3.44 14.32
C ASP A 404 26.72 4.18 14.76
N PRO A 405 27.29 5.04 13.89
CA PRO A 405 28.56 5.71 14.13
C PRO A 405 28.45 6.81 15.19
N VAL A 406 29.50 6.96 16.00
CA VAL A 406 29.61 7.99 17.05
C VAL A 406 29.54 9.40 16.44
N GLN A 407 28.75 10.28 17.07
CA GLN A 407 28.55 11.66 16.64
C GLN A 407 29.48 12.63 17.37
N ALA A 408 29.77 13.77 16.73
CA ALA A 408 30.63 14.79 17.31
C ALA A 408 30.03 15.30 18.64
N GLY A 409 30.87 15.39 19.68
CA GLY A 409 30.50 15.72 21.05
C GLY A 409 30.30 14.50 21.96
N GLU A 410 30.32 13.28 21.42
CA GLU A 410 30.12 12.07 22.20
C GLU A 410 31.43 11.42 22.67
N MET A 411 31.33 10.63 23.74
CA MET A 411 32.42 9.79 24.22
C MET A 411 32.69 8.70 23.20
N ILE A 412 33.95 8.57 22.83
CA ILE A 412 34.44 7.58 21.89
C ILE A 412 35.51 6.72 22.55
N ARG A 413 35.52 5.44 22.18
CA ARG A 413 36.49 4.43 22.63
C ARG A 413 37.34 3.94 21.45
N PRO A 414 38.54 3.39 21.71
CA PRO A 414 39.33 2.76 20.66
C PRO A 414 38.52 1.67 19.95
N GLY A 415 38.49 1.70 18.62
CA GLY A 415 37.72 0.79 17.78
C GLY A 415 36.28 1.22 17.48
N GLU A 416 35.74 2.23 18.18
CA GLU A 416 34.43 2.81 17.83
C GLU A 416 34.55 3.67 16.56
N THR A 417 33.54 3.57 15.70
CA THR A 417 33.52 4.14 14.36
C THR A 417 32.80 5.49 14.35
N VAL A 418 33.38 6.49 13.69
CA VAL A 418 32.74 7.76 13.35
C VAL A 418 32.50 7.86 11.85
N ARG A 419 31.48 8.63 11.49
CA ARG A 419 31.15 8.94 10.09
C ARG A 419 31.42 10.41 9.82
N VAL A 420 32.11 10.69 8.72
CA VAL A 420 32.35 12.03 8.22
C VAL A 420 31.54 12.23 6.95
N ILE A 421 30.54 13.11 7.01
CA ILE A 421 29.62 13.38 5.90
C ILE A 421 30.28 14.35 4.93
N HIS A 422 30.56 13.88 3.71
CA HIS A 422 31.07 14.65 2.57
C HIS A 422 30.28 14.25 1.31
N THR A 423 30.80 14.50 0.09
CA THR A 423 30.28 13.90 -1.16
C THR A 423 30.35 12.36 -1.15
N THR A 424 31.17 11.79 -0.27
CA THR A 424 31.25 10.36 0.02
C THR A 424 31.47 10.22 1.51
N ASP A 425 30.63 9.43 2.19
CA ASP A 425 30.80 9.22 3.62
C ASP A 425 32.09 8.45 3.88
N LYS A 426 32.93 8.96 4.76
CA LYS A 426 34.18 8.30 5.19
C LYS A 426 34.01 7.83 6.63
N TYR A 427 34.48 6.63 6.92
CA TYR A 427 34.40 6.01 8.22
C TYR A 427 35.80 5.86 8.82
N TYR A 428 35.93 6.26 10.08
CA TYR A 428 37.19 6.17 10.82
C TYR A 428 36.92 5.49 12.16
N GLN A 429 37.83 4.65 12.61
CA GLN A 429 37.82 4.07 13.96
C GLN A 429 38.75 4.87 14.85
N ALA A 430 38.30 5.23 16.04
CA ALA A 430 39.17 5.89 17.00
C ALA A 430 40.29 4.97 17.48
N ARG A 431 41.46 5.53 17.74
CA ARG A 431 42.61 4.90 18.41
C ARG A 431 42.80 5.41 19.84
N PHE A 432 41.99 6.37 20.25
CA PHE A 432 42.00 7.01 21.55
C PHE A 432 40.65 6.79 22.27
N ALA A 433 40.65 7.02 23.58
CA ALA A 433 39.44 7.13 24.37
C ALA A 433 39.27 8.59 24.80
N GLY A 434 38.10 9.18 24.57
CA GLY A 434 37.91 10.61 24.85
C GLY A 434 36.57 11.14 24.38
N VAL A 435 36.42 12.46 24.34
CA VAL A 435 35.29 13.10 23.65
C VAL A 435 35.66 13.24 22.18
N PHE A 436 34.81 12.75 21.30
CA PHE A 436 34.87 12.99 19.85
C PHE A 436 34.48 14.44 19.54
N SER A 437 35.31 15.39 19.97
CA SER A 437 35.41 16.75 19.43
C SER A 437 36.40 17.51 20.31
N THR A 438 37.25 18.32 19.67
CA THR A 438 38.44 19.00 20.20
C THR A 438 39.62 18.07 20.54
N GLY A 439 40.82 18.43 20.05
CA GLY A 439 42.09 17.72 20.31
C GLY A 439 42.52 16.72 19.24
N HIS A 440 41.58 16.01 18.61
CA HIS A 440 41.86 14.88 17.70
C HIS A 440 41.22 15.09 16.30
N PRO A 441 41.79 15.95 15.43
CA PRO A 441 41.21 16.24 14.13
C PRO A 441 41.16 15.01 13.22
N LEU A 442 40.01 14.81 12.57
CA LEU A 442 39.84 13.76 11.57
C LEU A 442 40.71 14.04 10.34
N PRO A 443 41.33 13.02 9.72
CA PRO A 443 42.14 13.20 8.52
C PRO A 443 41.32 13.65 7.30
N ASP A 444 41.83 14.59 6.51
CA ASP A 444 41.20 15.01 5.25
C ASP A 444 41.35 13.94 4.13
N SER A 445 42.38 13.10 4.22
CA SER A 445 42.68 12.01 3.30
C SER A 445 42.06 10.68 3.77
N GLN A 446 41.89 9.72 2.85
CA GLN A 446 41.53 8.32 3.14
C GLN A 446 42.71 7.58 3.80
N GLN A 447 43.27 8.16 4.88
CA GLN A 447 44.48 7.70 5.55
C GLN A 447 44.25 7.68 7.06
N SER A 448 44.99 6.81 7.73
CA SER A 448 45.03 6.77 9.19
C SER A 448 46.02 7.81 9.71
N ASN A 449 45.79 8.33 10.92
CA ASN A 449 46.75 9.11 11.69
C ASN A 449 46.93 8.50 13.10
N GLU A 450 47.52 9.25 14.03
CA GLU A 450 47.73 8.79 15.41
C GLU A 450 46.41 8.47 16.13
N ASP A 451 45.37 9.28 15.88
CA ASP A 451 44.09 9.22 16.59
C ASP A 451 43.00 8.40 15.85
N TRP A 452 43.14 8.25 14.54
CA TRP A 452 42.10 7.71 13.68
C TRP A 452 42.67 6.65 12.74
N PHE A 453 42.06 5.47 12.74
CA PHE A 453 42.26 4.46 11.74
C PHE A 453 41.22 4.63 10.63
N TYR A 454 41.66 4.86 9.39
CA TYR A 454 40.73 4.90 8.27
C TYR A 454 40.14 3.51 8.02
N VAL A 455 38.82 3.40 8.09
CA VAL A 455 38.09 2.15 7.89
C VAL A 455 37.76 2.00 6.42
N GLY A 456 37.02 2.95 5.85
CA GLY A 456 36.58 2.86 4.48
C GLY A 456 35.57 3.92 4.12
N LYS A 457 34.95 3.77 2.95
CA LYS A 457 34.00 4.73 2.39
C LYS A 457 32.65 4.08 2.12
N SER A 458 31.60 4.89 2.17
CA SER A 458 30.26 4.57 1.67
C SER A 458 29.80 5.73 0.79
N ALA A 459 29.85 5.53 -0.52
CA ALA A 459 29.32 6.45 -1.52
C ALA A 459 27.86 6.11 -1.89
N LEU A 460 27.51 4.83 -1.82
CA LEU A 460 26.24 4.27 -2.28
C LEU A 460 25.45 3.72 -1.09
N ALA A 461 24.12 3.84 -1.16
CA ALA A 461 23.23 3.58 -0.05
C ALA A 461 23.14 2.08 0.34
N GLY A 462 23.63 1.17 -0.51
CA GLY A 462 23.46 -0.27 -0.31
C GLY A 462 22.02 -0.72 -0.55
N THR A 463 21.29 0.01 -1.40
CA THR A 463 19.96 -0.36 -1.88
C THR A 463 20.06 -0.92 -3.29
N LEU A 464 19.01 -1.54 -3.85
CA LEU A 464 19.07 -2.05 -5.22
C LEU A 464 19.25 -0.92 -6.26
N GLN A 465 18.72 0.26 -5.96
CA GLN A 465 18.77 1.48 -6.78
C GLN A 465 20.10 2.21 -6.64
N SER A 466 20.82 1.99 -5.53
CA SER A 466 22.15 2.54 -5.24
C SER A 466 23.01 1.44 -4.60
N PRO A 467 23.34 0.39 -5.37
CA PRO A 467 24.02 -0.79 -4.85
C PRO A 467 25.49 -0.48 -4.64
N LYS A 468 26.06 -0.94 -3.53
CA LYS A 468 27.47 -0.73 -3.19
C LYS A 468 28.40 -1.43 -4.16
N ASP A 469 29.57 -0.84 -4.39
CA ASP A 469 30.64 -1.51 -5.12
C ASP A 469 31.50 -2.42 -4.21
N ALA A 470 32.49 -3.10 -4.77
CA ALA A 470 33.38 -3.99 -4.04
C ALA A 470 34.33 -3.27 -3.07
N TYR A 471 34.47 -1.95 -3.16
CA TYR A 471 35.42 -1.14 -2.39
C TYR A 471 34.74 -0.27 -1.33
N GLU A 472 33.45 -0.50 -1.08
CA GLU A 472 32.70 0.17 -0.04
C GLU A 472 32.53 -0.71 1.20
N ILE A 473 32.46 -0.06 2.36
CA ILE A 473 32.09 -0.75 3.61
C ILE A 473 30.68 -1.32 3.49
N THR A 474 30.43 -2.41 4.20
CA THR A 474 29.15 -3.12 4.19
C THR A 474 28.61 -3.32 5.60
N TRP A 475 27.32 -3.59 5.67
CA TRP A 475 26.58 -3.91 6.89
C TRP A 475 25.46 -4.90 6.57
N PRO A 476 24.93 -5.64 7.57
CA PRO A 476 23.85 -6.59 7.34
C PRO A 476 22.68 -5.94 6.62
N GLY A 477 22.28 -6.53 5.49
CA GLY A 477 21.20 -6.03 4.62
C GLY A 477 21.65 -5.14 3.47
N ALA A 478 22.88 -4.59 3.47
CA ALA A 478 23.38 -3.77 2.38
C ALA A 478 23.57 -4.59 1.09
N ILE A 479 23.11 -4.06 -0.03
CA ILE A 479 23.18 -4.71 -1.36
C ILE A 479 24.42 -4.22 -2.10
N HIS A 480 25.23 -5.16 -2.55
CA HIS A 480 26.41 -4.95 -3.38
C HIS A 480 26.16 -5.42 -4.81
N ARG A 481 26.68 -4.68 -5.79
CA ARG A 481 26.67 -5.03 -7.23
C ARG A 481 28.06 -5.49 -7.66
N PHE A 482 28.10 -6.59 -8.39
CA PHE A 482 29.32 -7.08 -9.03
C PHE A 482 29.02 -7.83 -10.33
N GLU A 483 30.06 -8.11 -11.11
CA GLU A 483 29.94 -8.71 -12.43
C GLU A 483 30.80 -9.98 -12.50
N VAL A 484 30.21 -11.07 -13.00
CA VAL A 484 30.89 -12.35 -13.26
C VAL A 484 30.56 -12.75 -14.69
N ASP A 485 31.58 -12.98 -15.52
CA ASP A 485 31.44 -13.38 -16.93
C ASP A 485 30.47 -12.51 -17.76
N GLY A 486 30.43 -11.20 -17.51
CA GLY A 486 29.57 -10.25 -18.23
C GLY A 486 28.12 -10.18 -17.70
N LYS A 487 27.77 -10.96 -16.67
CA LYS A 487 26.46 -10.93 -16.00
C LYS A 487 26.55 -10.20 -14.67
N VAL A 488 25.60 -9.30 -14.42
CA VAL A 488 25.51 -8.53 -13.18
C VAL A 488 24.79 -9.35 -12.10
N TYR A 489 25.37 -9.39 -10.91
CA TYR A 489 24.84 -10.04 -9.72
C TYR A 489 24.72 -9.07 -8.56
N PHE A 490 23.79 -9.37 -7.65
CA PHE A 490 23.58 -8.63 -6.42
C PHE A 490 23.74 -9.56 -5.22
N ALA A 491 24.60 -9.16 -4.28
CA ALA A 491 24.78 -9.85 -3.02
C ALA A 491 24.31 -8.95 -1.87
N ARG A 492 23.45 -9.50 -1.02
CA ARG A 492 23.11 -8.92 0.27
C ARG A 492 24.17 -9.31 1.28
N SER A 493 24.78 -8.34 1.95
CA SER A 493 25.69 -8.64 3.06
C SER A 493 24.93 -9.20 4.27
N LEU A 494 25.51 -10.21 4.90
CA LEU A 494 25.06 -10.78 6.18
C LEU A 494 25.95 -10.32 7.35
N ILE A 495 26.98 -9.54 7.06
CA ILE A 495 28.01 -9.12 8.01
C ILE A 495 28.20 -7.61 8.00
N ASP A 496 28.71 -7.07 9.11
CA ASP A 496 29.39 -5.78 9.11
C ASP A 496 30.84 -5.99 8.73
N GLY A 497 31.37 -5.14 7.85
CA GLY A 497 32.76 -5.30 7.48
C GLY A 497 33.33 -4.26 6.52
N VAL A 498 34.63 -4.40 6.33
CA VAL A 498 35.48 -3.51 5.56
C VAL A 498 36.08 -4.28 4.39
N PRO A 499 36.05 -3.75 3.16
CA PRO A 499 36.66 -4.44 2.01
C PRO A 499 38.17 -4.53 2.17
N GLY A 500 38.77 -5.64 1.73
CA GLY A 500 40.22 -5.78 1.62
C GLY A 500 40.81 -4.90 0.51
N GLN A 501 42.14 -4.88 0.34
CA GLN A 501 42.79 -4.10 -0.75
C GLN A 501 42.28 -4.47 -2.16
N GLY A 502 41.85 -5.71 -2.37
CA GLY A 502 41.25 -6.18 -3.62
C GLY A 502 39.75 -5.89 -3.76
N GLY A 503 39.11 -5.30 -2.76
CA GLY A 503 37.66 -5.23 -2.63
C GLY A 503 37.06 -6.48 -1.97
N TRP A 504 35.74 -6.54 -1.91
CA TRP A 504 35.00 -7.72 -1.45
C TRP A 504 35.12 -8.87 -2.45
N HIS A 505 35.43 -10.05 -1.91
CA HIS A 505 35.30 -11.31 -2.65
C HIS A 505 33.91 -11.87 -2.42
N TYR A 506 33.06 -11.74 -3.43
CA TYR A 506 31.76 -12.38 -3.44
C TYR A 506 31.93 -13.88 -3.76
N PRO A 507 31.04 -14.75 -3.25
CA PRO A 507 31.01 -16.16 -3.67
C PRO A 507 30.75 -16.29 -5.19
N THR A 508 30.66 -17.51 -5.72
CA THR A 508 30.23 -17.72 -7.12
C THR A 508 28.72 -17.97 -7.12
N PRO A 509 27.91 -17.25 -7.93
CA PRO A 509 26.47 -17.50 -7.99
C PRO A 509 26.20 -18.94 -8.46
N PRO A 510 25.20 -19.66 -7.89
CA PRO A 510 24.16 -19.19 -6.97
C PRO A 510 24.50 -19.33 -5.48
N ASP A 511 25.70 -19.74 -5.12
CA ASP A 511 26.02 -20.20 -3.76
C ASP A 511 26.17 -19.04 -2.78
N SER A 512 25.25 -18.93 -1.81
CA SER A 512 25.42 -18.02 -0.67
C SER A 512 26.43 -18.57 0.33
N ASN A 513 27.07 -17.71 1.11
CA ASN A 513 27.99 -18.11 2.18
C ASN A 513 27.68 -17.35 3.48
N GLN A 514 28.54 -17.50 4.50
CA GLN A 514 28.37 -16.86 5.81
C GLN A 514 28.42 -15.32 5.76
N GLN A 515 28.95 -14.73 4.68
CA GLN A 515 29.13 -13.28 4.52
C GLN A 515 28.13 -12.68 3.53
N TRP A 516 27.72 -13.43 2.51
CA TRP A 516 26.94 -12.93 1.38
C TRP A 516 25.79 -13.87 1.05
N SER A 517 24.59 -13.29 0.96
CA SER A 517 23.40 -13.96 0.43
C SER A 517 23.12 -13.45 -0.98
N TYR A 518 23.06 -14.37 -1.95
CA TYR A 518 22.67 -14.02 -3.31
C TYR A 518 21.20 -13.64 -3.40
N LEU A 519 20.94 -12.55 -4.11
CA LEU A 519 19.61 -12.16 -4.50
C LEU A 519 19.38 -12.67 -5.92
N ASP A 520 18.62 -13.75 -6.07
CA ASP A 520 18.26 -14.27 -7.40
C ASP A 520 17.24 -13.32 -8.05
N MET A 521 17.70 -12.68 -9.11
CA MET A 521 16.90 -11.79 -9.94
C MET A 521 16.42 -12.47 -11.23
N GLY A 522 16.52 -13.79 -11.32
CA GLY A 522 16.03 -14.52 -12.46
C GLY A 522 16.71 -14.12 -13.77
N ILE A 523 16.03 -14.38 -14.88
CA ILE A 523 16.53 -14.12 -16.23
C ILE A 523 16.00 -12.80 -16.78
N HIS A 524 14.75 -12.42 -16.46
CA HIS A 524 14.11 -11.22 -16.98
C HIS A 524 14.30 -10.04 -16.03
N ALA A 525 14.45 -8.84 -16.57
CA ALA A 525 14.73 -7.63 -15.79
C ALA A 525 13.58 -7.17 -14.89
N GLY A 526 12.38 -7.76 -15.00
CA GLY A 526 11.21 -7.32 -14.24
C GLY A 526 10.81 -5.88 -14.56
N SER A 527 11.01 -5.46 -15.80
CA SER A 527 10.69 -4.12 -16.29
C SER A 527 9.53 -4.18 -17.29
N TRP A 528 9.03 -3.03 -17.71
CA TRP A 528 8.01 -3.00 -18.76
C TRP A 528 8.51 -3.49 -20.14
N LEU A 529 9.82 -3.43 -20.40
CA LEU A 529 10.42 -3.94 -21.64
C LEU A 529 10.73 -5.44 -21.56
N ASP A 530 11.03 -5.92 -20.37
CA ASP A 530 11.40 -7.30 -20.10
C ASP A 530 10.69 -7.78 -18.81
N PRO A 531 9.35 -7.96 -18.87
CA PRO A 531 8.55 -8.34 -17.72
C PRO A 531 8.76 -9.81 -17.39
N LYS A 532 8.60 -10.14 -16.11
CA LYS A 532 8.81 -11.50 -15.63
C LYS A 532 7.65 -12.44 -15.96
N PRO A 533 7.94 -13.66 -16.45
CA PRO A 533 6.98 -14.75 -16.41
C PRO A 533 6.87 -15.31 -14.98
N GLU A 534 5.83 -16.09 -14.73
CA GLU A 534 5.55 -16.74 -13.43
C GLU A 534 6.70 -17.64 -12.93
N SER A 535 7.39 -18.31 -13.85
CA SER A 535 8.50 -19.21 -13.52
C SER A 535 9.79 -18.50 -13.13
N ASP A 536 9.90 -17.19 -13.35
CA ASP A 536 11.12 -16.44 -13.08
C ASP A 536 11.20 -15.96 -11.63
N ALA A 537 12.41 -15.94 -11.07
CA ALA A 537 12.61 -15.41 -9.72
C ALA A 537 12.27 -13.91 -9.68
N THR A 538 11.62 -13.46 -8.62
CA THR A 538 11.09 -12.11 -8.45
C THR A 538 11.69 -11.38 -7.24
N TRP A 539 11.47 -10.08 -7.18
CA TRP A 539 11.87 -9.19 -6.09
C TRP A 539 10.86 -8.06 -5.90
N PRO A 540 10.82 -7.40 -4.73
CA PRO A 540 9.95 -6.27 -4.50
C PRO A 540 10.18 -5.18 -5.56
N GLY A 541 9.13 -4.82 -6.29
CA GLY A 541 9.14 -3.86 -7.39
C GLY A 541 9.23 -4.46 -8.79
N ALA A 542 9.56 -5.75 -8.95
CA ALA A 542 9.64 -6.39 -10.25
C ALA A 542 8.26 -6.50 -10.92
N LEU A 543 8.20 -6.13 -12.20
CA LEU A 543 6.99 -6.22 -13.02
C LEU A 543 6.85 -7.61 -13.65
N HIS A 544 5.68 -8.20 -13.49
CA HIS A 544 5.27 -9.45 -14.11
C HIS A 544 4.18 -9.19 -15.16
N VAL A 545 4.17 -10.00 -16.22
CA VAL A 545 3.08 -10.02 -17.19
C VAL A 545 2.48 -11.41 -17.32
N VAL A 546 1.17 -11.51 -17.14
CA VAL A 546 0.41 -12.76 -17.31
C VAL A 546 -0.48 -12.61 -18.54
N LYS A 547 -0.38 -13.56 -19.48
CA LYS A 547 -1.20 -13.58 -20.70
C LYS A 547 -2.30 -14.61 -20.52
N ILE A 548 -3.54 -14.14 -20.41
CA ILE A 548 -4.72 -15.01 -20.24
C ILE A 548 -5.44 -15.13 -21.59
N PRO A 549 -5.53 -16.32 -22.20
CA PRO A 549 -6.26 -16.52 -23.45
C PRO A 549 -7.75 -16.16 -23.28
N THR A 550 -8.33 -15.48 -24.27
CA THR A 550 -9.76 -15.11 -24.25
C THR A 550 -10.67 -16.18 -24.86
N GLY A 551 -10.10 -17.26 -25.42
CA GLY A 551 -10.83 -18.32 -26.12
C GLY A 551 -11.22 -18.01 -27.56
N ILE A 552 -10.86 -16.83 -28.10
CA ILE A 552 -11.13 -16.43 -29.48
C ILE A 552 -9.80 -16.17 -30.21
N GLY A 553 -9.38 -17.11 -31.07
CA GLY A 553 -8.13 -17.03 -31.84
C GLY A 553 -6.87 -16.92 -30.96
N GLU A 554 -5.84 -16.24 -31.46
CA GLU A 554 -4.58 -15.98 -30.73
C GLU A 554 -4.68 -14.77 -29.75
N SER A 555 -5.89 -14.34 -29.37
CA SER A 555 -6.07 -13.15 -28.52
C SER A 555 -5.98 -13.48 -27.02
N PHE A 556 -5.33 -12.59 -26.27
CA PHE A 556 -5.11 -12.73 -24.83
C PHE A 556 -5.21 -11.39 -24.10
N THR A 557 -5.66 -11.42 -22.85
CA THR A 557 -5.58 -10.28 -21.94
C THR A 557 -4.24 -10.29 -21.24
N ARG A 558 -3.53 -9.15 -21.22
CA ARG A 558 -2.29 -8.98 -20.44
C ARG A 558 -2.63 -8.42 -19.09
N TRP A 559 -2.24 -9.10 -18.01
CA TRP A 559 -2.34 -8.62 -16.64
C TRP A 559 -0.95 -8.28 -16.14
N PHE A 560 -0.82 -7.14 -15.48
CA PHE A 560 0.44 -6.62 -14.97
C PHE A 560 0.42 -6.61 -13.45
N PHE A 561 1.43 -7.21 -12.86
CA PHE A 561 1.59 -7.30 -11.40
C PHE A 561 2.96 -6.76 -10.99
N ARG A 562 3.04 -6.17 -9.80
CA ARG A 562 4.29 -5.71 -9.20
C ARG A 562 4.54 -6.51 -7.93
N SER A 563 5.65 -7.22 -7.85
CA SER A 563 5.98 -8.05 -6.68
C SER A 563 6.30 -7.21 -5.44
N LYS A 564 6.02 -7.75 -4.25
CA LYS A 564 6.42 -7.26 -2.91
C LYS A 564 7.39 -8.20 -2.21
N ILE A 565 7.73 -9.33 -2.84
CA ILE A 565 8.49 -10.42 -2.24
C ILE A 565 9.71 -10.80 -3.06
N TRP A 566 10.65 -11.48 -2.42
CA TRP A 566 11.73 -12.22 -3.08
C TRP A 566 11.33 -13.70 -3.19
N GLY A 567 11.69 -14.38 -4.28
CA GLY A 567 11.42 -15.82 -4.48
C GLY A 567 10.75 -16.12 -5.82
N HIS A 568 9.96 -17.18 -5.92
CA HIS A 568 9.14 -17.45 -7.11
C HIS A 568 7.65 -17.26 -6.83
N VAL A 569 6.89 -16.82 -7.86
CA VAL A 569 5.42 -16.73 -7.76
C VAL A 569 4.82 -18.11 -7.45
N ALA A 570 5.41 -19.17 -8.02
CA ALA A 570 4.97 -20.55 -7.85
C ALA A 570 5.11 -21.09 -6.41
N ASP A 571 5.88 -20.43 -5.55
CA ASP A 571 6.03 -20.82 -4.15
C ASP A 571 4.82 -20.37 -3.29
N ASP A 572 3.98 -19.48 -3.82
CA ASP A 572 2.76 -19.01 -3.18
C ASP A 572 1.54 -19.80 -3.69
N PRO A 573 0.77 -20.49 -2.82
CA PRO A 573 -0.44 -21.21 -3.21
C PRO A 573 -1.51 -20.35 -3.89
N GLU A 574 -1.56 -19.05 -3.57
CA GLU A 574 -2.49 -18.07 -4.14
C GLU A 574 -1.88 -17.32 -5.35
N GLY A 575 -0.57 -17.47 -5.60
CA GLY A 575 0.15 -16.85 -6.72
C GLY A 575 -0.05 -15.34 -6.82
N TYR A 576 -0.37 -14.84 -8.03
CA TYR A 576 -0.67 -13.42 -8.26
C TYR A 576 -1.95 -12.92 -7.56
N GLY A 577 -2.78 -13.80 -7.00
CA GLY A 577 -3.97 -13.45 -6.23
C GLY A 577 -3.67 -12.96 -4.82
N ASN A 578 -2.46 -13.18 -4.30
CA ASN A 578 -2.07 -12.77 -2.96
C ASN A 578 -1.68 -11.28 -2.92
N GLU A 579 -2.59 -10.43 -2.45
CA GLU A 579 -2.39 -8.98 -2.37
C GLU A 579 -1.26 -8.55 -1.41
N ASN A 580 -0.87 -9.42 -0.46
CA ASN A 580 0.28 -9.15 0.41
C ASN A 580 1.61 -9.32 -0.32
N ASN A 581 1.63 -10.11 -1.40
CA ASN A 581 2.83 -10.47 -2.14
C ASN A 581 2.90 -9.80 -3.51
N PHE A 582 1.77 -9.42 -4.12
CA PHE A 582 1.72 -8.74 -5.41
C PHE A 582 0.70 -7.59 -5.43
N ASP A 583 1.11 -6.44 -5.97
CA ASP A 583 0.21 -5.36 -6.34
C ASP A 583 -0.32 -5.57 -7.77
N HIS A 584 -1.63 -5.48 -7.95
CA HIS A 584 -2.22 -5.45 -9.29
C HIS A 584 -2.06 -4.06 -9.92
N VAL A 585 -1.20 -3.97 -10.94
CA VAL A 585 -0.89 -2.70 -11.64
C VAL A 585 -1.97 -2.37 -12.66
N GLY A 586 -2.57 -3.38 -13.30
CA GLY A 586 -3.65 -3.20 -14.26
C GLY A 586 -3.64 -4.26 -15.36
N PHE A 587 -4.51 -4.10 -16.36
CA PHE A 587 -4.64 -5.05 -17.46
C PHE A 587 -4.86 -4.35 -18.81
N SER A 588 -4.56 -5.06 -19.90
CA SER A 588 -4.85 -4.66 -21.28
C SER A 588 -5.58 -5.77 -22.02
N ILE A 589 -6.82 -5.50 -22.44
CA ILE A 589 -7.63 -6.42 -23.27
C ILE A 589 -7.35 -6.25 -24.77
N TYR A 590 -6.80 -5.09 -25.16
CA TYR A 590 -6.43 -4.81 -26.55
C TYR A 590 -5.00 -5.29 -26.84
N GLN A 591 -4.75 -5.63 -28.11
CA GLN A 591 -3.45 -6.15 -28.55
C GLN A 591 -2.44 -5.05 -28.89
N GLY A 592 -2.85 -3.78 -28.91
CA GLY A 592 -1.96 -2.65 -29.25
C GLY A 592 -1.49 -2.71 -30.70
N THR A 593 -2.29 -3.26 -31.61
CA THR A 593 -2.00 -3.32 -33.05
C THR A 593 -2.93 -2.40 -33.81
N LEU A 594 -2.66 -2.14 -35.09
CA LEU A 594 -3.57 -1.35 -35.94
C LEU A 594 -4.99 -1.94 -36.00
N ASN A 595 -5.13 -3.27 -35.93
CA ASN A 595 -6.43 -3.95 -35.94
C ASN A 595 -7.09 -4.05 -34.55
N SER A 596 -6.34 -3.81 -33.48
CA SER A 596 -6.82 -3.82 -32.09
C SER A 596 -6.11 -2.72 -31.31
N PRO A 597 -6.36 -1.44 -31.65
CA PRO A 597 -5.70 -0.33 -30.99
C PRO A 597 -6.18 -0.23 -29.54
N LYS A 598 -5.27 0.20 -28.67
CA LYS A 598 -5.54 0.46 -27.26
C LYS A 598 -6.24 1.80 -27.06
N TYR A 599 -6.87 1.94 -25.90
CA TYR A 599 -7.27 3.23 -25.37
C TYR A 599 -6.28 3.67 -24.26
N PHE A 600 -6.31 4.97 -23.95
CA PHE A 600 -5.41 5.64 -23.01
C PHE A 600 -5.75 5.42 -21.53
N ASP A 601 -6.54 4.39 -21.21
CA ASP A 601 -7.00 4.01 -19.86
C ASP A 601 -6.37 2.70 -19.35
N GLN A 602 -5.48 2.08 -20.14
CA GLN A 602 -4.84 0.80 -19.83
C GLN A 602 -3.31 0.89 -19.96
N PRO A 603 -2.52 0.17 -19.14
CA PRO A 603 -1.07 0.15 -19.27
C PRO A 603 -0.61 -0.17 -20.69
N THR A 604 0.55 0.38 -21.10
CA THR A 604 1.06 0.29 -22.47
C THR A 604 2.49 -0.21 -22.55
N TRP A 605 2.92 -0.58 -23.75
CA TRP A 605 4.31 -0.92 -24.06
C TRP A 605 4.76 -0.18 -25.31
N ALA A 606 6.07 0.04 -25.44
CA ALA A 606 6.66 0.65 -26.62
C ALA A 606 6.26 -0.13 -27.89
N GLY A 607 5.86 0.58 -28.94
CA GLY A 607 5.31 0.04 -30.18
C GLY A 607 3.80 -0.26 -30.17
N ALA A 608 3.11 -0.13 -29.03
CA ALA A 608 1.67 -0.34 -28.99
C ALA A 608 0.91 0.82 -29.66
N ILE A 609 -0.07 0.49 -30.50
CA ILE A 609 -0.96 1.47 -31.16
C ILE A 609 -2.12 1.83 -30.24
N HIS A 610 -2.41 3.12 -30.14
CA HIS A 610 -3.53 3.70 -29.40
C HIS A 610 -4.42 4.55 -30.29
N LEU A 611 -5.71 4.54 -30.03
CA LEU A 611 -6.71 5.39 -30.65
C LEU A 611 -7.41 6.22 -29.58
N ASP A 612 -7.35 7.54 -29.68
CA ASP A 612 -8.11 8.42 -28.80
C ASP A 612 -9.58 8.45 -29.22
N ARG A 613 -10.50 8.28 -28.26
CA ARG A 613 -11.93 8.19 -28.55
C ARG A 613 -12.54 9.52 -28.96
N GLU A 614 -12.01 10.63 -28.47
CA GLU A 614 -12.57 11.97 -28.67
C GLU A 614 -12.01 12.60 -29.95
N THR A 615 -10.69 12.64 -30.07
CA THR A 615 -9.99 13.31 -31.17
C THR A 615 -9.82 12.41 -32.38
N ARG A 616 -9.99 11.09 -32.23
CA ARG A 616 -9.73 10.07 -33.27
C ARG A 616 -8.27 10.03 -33.73
N PHE A 617 -7.36 10.59 -32.93
CA PHE A 617 -5.94 10.54 -33.19
C PHE A 617 -5.37 9.17 -32.85
N MET A 618 -4.49 8.69 -33.72
CA MET A 618 -3.81 7.43 -33.55
C MET A 618 -2.34 7.67 -33.23
N PHE A 619 -1.85 6.98 -32.21
CA PHE A 619 -0.49 7.14 -31.70
C PHE A 619 0.18 5.78 -31.54
N GLU A 620 1.47 5.74 -31.75
CA GLU A 620 2.33 4.64 -31.32
C GLU A 620 3.05 5.05 -30.03
N ALA A 621 3.02 4.19 -29.01
CA ALA A 621 3.71 4.45 -27.77
C ALA A 621 5.24 4.35 -27.94
N LYS A 622 5.98 5.37 -27.52
CA LYS A 622 7.45 5.35 -27.44
C LYS A 622 7.96 4.77 -26.12
N LYS A 623 7.13 4.82 -25.07
CA LYS A 623 7.43 4.32 -23.73
C LYS A 623 6.45 3.23 -23.32
N SER A 624 6.94 2.31 -22.50
CA SER A 624 6.13 1.32 -21.81
C SER A 624 5.82 1.80 -20.40
N GLY A 625 4.65 1.49 -19.86
CA GLY A 625 4.29 1.97 -18.53
C GLY A 625 2.80 2.03 -18.21
N GLU A 626 2.52 2.36 -16.95
CA GLU A 626 1.19 2.76 -16.50
C GLU A 626 0.83 4.16 -17.04
N MET A 627 -0.43 4.32 -17.48
CA MET A 627 -0.95 5.58 -18.00
C MET A 627 -0.98 6.65 -16.91
N ASN A 628 -0.61 7.90 -17.25
CA ASN A 628 -0.50 9.03 -16.32
C ASN A 628 0.55 8.90 -15.20
N VAL A 629 1.26 7.78 -15.09
CA VAL A 629 2.36 7.57 -14.13
C VAL A 629 3.69 7.53 -14.86
N ASP A 630 3.92 6.48 -15.64
CA ASP A 630 5.19 6.23 -16.34
C ASP A 630 5.22 6.92 -17.72
N VAL A 631 4.09 6.94 -18.40
CA VAL A 631 3.96 7.38 -19.81
C VAL A 631 3.47 8.82 -19.94
N GLY A 632 3.02 9.42 -18.83
CA GLY A 632 2.46 10.77 -18.79
C GLY A 632 1.02 10.84 -19.31
N GLU A 633 0.50 12.06 -19.44
CA GLU A 633 -0.88 12.31 -19.90
C GLU A 633 -1.08 11.93 -21.37
N ARG A 634 -2.34 11.61 -21.73
CA ARG A 634 -2.72 11.37 -23.12
C ARG A 634 -2.46 12.62 -23.99
N PRO A 635 -1.91 12.48 -25.21
CA PRO A 635 -1.76 13.62 -26.11
C PRO A 635 -3.12 14.16 -26.55
N LYS A 636 -3.25 15.49 -26.58
CA LYS A 636 -4.44 16.19 -27.11
C LYS A 636 -4.21 16.88 -28.45
N THR A 637 -2.97 16.87 -28.93
CA THR A 637 -2.54 17.49 -30.20
C THR A 637 -1.99 16.43 -31.16
N PRO A 638 -2.12 16.61 -32.48
CA PRO A 638 -1.65 15.67 -33.49
C PRO A 638 -0.12 15.82 -33.73
N THR A 639 0.67 15.72 -32.67
CA THR A 639 2.12 15.94 -32.69
C THR A 639 2.83 14.93 -31.80
N ASP A 640 4.05 14.58 -32.20
CA ASP A 640 4.96 13.80 -31.38
C ASP A 640 5.28 14.47 -30.05
N ASN A 641 5.51 13.64 -29.03
CA ASN A 641 6.15 14.04 -27.78
C ASN A 641 7.10 12.93 -27.29
N ASP A 642 7.59 13.05 -26.05
CA ASP A 642 8.53 12.10 -25.45
C ASP A 642 7.96 10.68 -25.29
N SER A 643 6.65 10.54 -25.19
CA SER A 643 5.98 9.27 -24.88
C SER A 643 5.21 8.70 -26.07
N TRP A 644 4.89 9.52 -27.07
CA TRP A 644 3.97 9.19 -28.15
C TRP A 644 4.49 9.66 -29.51
N HIS A 645 4.39 8.79 -30.51
CA HIS A 645 4.59 9.11 -31.91
C HIS A 645 3.21 9.24 -32.57
N PHE A 646 2.92 10.38 -33.20
CA PHE A 646 1.64 10.59 -33.87
C PHE A 646 1.65 9.92 -35.25
N LEU A 647 0.67 9.05 -35.50
CA LEU A 647 0.54 8.34 -36.78
C LEU A 647 -0.40 9.08 -37.73
N GLY A 648 -1.55 9.52 -37.24
CA GLY A 648 -2.56 10.20 -38.07
C GLY A 648 -3.95 10.15 -37.44
N VAL A 649 -4.96 10.55 -38.21
CA VAL A 649 -6.37 10.56 -37.77
C VAL A 649 -7.11 9.35 -38.33
N SER A 650 -7.82 8.60 -37.50
CA SER A 650 -8.63 7.44 -37.89
C SER A 650 -10.05 7.57 -37.36
N ARG A 651 -10.89 8.30 -38.10
CA ARG A 651 -12.32 8.52 -37.80
C ARG A 651 -13.11 7.24 -38.04
N HIS A 652 -12.85 6.54 -39.14
CA HIS A 652 -13.56 5.33 -39.55
C HIS A 652 -12.66 4.09 -39.42
N SER A 653 -13.26 2.94 -39.15
CA SER A 653 -12.60 1.63 -38.93
C SER A 653 -12.10 0.98 -40.22
N GLY A 654 -12.49 1.51 -41.38
CA GLY A 654 -12.11 0.99 -42.69
C GLY A 654 -12.73 -0.37 -42.95
N THR A 655 -14.01 -0.53 -42.60
CA THR A 655 -14.82 -1.72 -42.88
C THR A 655 -15.93 -1.36 -43.86
N GLU A 656 -16.65 -2.34 -44.38
CA GLU A 656 -17.79 -2.12 -45.29
C GLU A 656 -18.90 -1.26 -44.64
N ASN A 657 -19.08 -1.33 -43.32
CA ASN A 657 -20.07 -0.50 -42.61
C ASN A 657 -19.57 0.92 -42.30
N ASP A 658 -18.25 1.12 -42.36
CA ASP A 658 -17.59 2.31 -41.83
C ASP A 658 -16.28 2.53 -42.60
N PRO A 659 -16.39 2.81 -43.93
CA PRO A 659 -15.26 2.96 -44.81
C PRO A 659 -14.51 4.27 -44.51
N LYS A 660 -13.20 4.25 -44.73
CA LYS A 660 -12.34 5.41 -44.55
C LYS A 660 -12.45 6.42 -45.70
N GLU A 661 -12.09 7.65 -45.38
CA GLU A 661 -11.94 8.76 -46.31
C GLU A 661 -10.47 8.96 -46.68
N TRP A 662 -10.21 9.86 -47.64
CA TRP A 662 -8.90 10.04 -48.24
C TRP A 662 -7.86 10.67 -47.29
N ASP A 663 -8.31 11.46 -46.32
CA ASP A 663 -7.45 12.17 -45.36
C ASP A 663 -7.20 11.37 -44.07
N GLU A 664 -7.62 10.12 -44.01
CA GLU A 664 -7.48 9.28 -42.84
C GLU A 664 -6.26 8.36 -42.91
N TYR A 665 -5.64 8.14 -41.76
CA TYR A 665 -4.61 7.14 -41.61
C TYR A 665 -5.18 5.74 -41.89
N THR A 666 -4.50 5.03 -42.78
CA THR A 666 -4.90 3.72 -43.26
C THR A 666 -3.75 2.72 -43.23
N TRP A 667 -4.09 1.45 -43.43
CA TRP A 667 -3.16 0.33 -43.50
C TRP A 667 -3.73 -0.78 -44.38
N PRO A 668 -2.90 -1.73 -44.85
CA PRO A 668 -3.32 -2.77 -45.78
C PRO A 668 -4.62 -3.48 -45.35
N GLY A 669 -5.56 -3.57 -46.29
CA GLY A 669 -6.86 -4.21 -46.13
C GLY A 669 -7.99 -3.30 -45.62
N ARG A 670 -7.71 -2.08 -45.15
CA ARG A 670 -8.77 -1.13 -44.76
C ARG A 670 -9.52 -0.62 -45.99
N LEU A 671 -10.85 -0.59 -45.89
CA LEU A 671 -11.73 -0.14 -46.97
C LEU A 671 -11.88 1.39 -46.96
N HIS A 672 -11.83 2.00 -48.13
CA HIS A 672 -12.15 3.40 -48.38
C HIS A 672 -13.30 3.52 -49.38
N ARG A 673 -14.05 4.62 -49.31
CA ARG A 673 -15.07 4.97 -50.30
C ARG A 673 -14.63 6.17 -51.13
N TYR A 674 -15.04 6.20 -52.40
CA TYR A 674 -14.83 7.31 -53.31
C TYR A 674 -16.08 7.53 -54.16
N GLU A 675 -16.72 8.69 -54.02
CA GLU A 675 -17.86 9.07 -54.84
C GLU A 675 -17.39 9.65 -56.17
N TYR A 676 -17.74 9.01 -57.28
CA TYR A 676 -17.35 9.41 -58.63
C TYR A 676 -18.41 9.01 -59.66
N ASP A 677 -18.75 9.93 -60.57
CA ASP A 677 -19.71 9.73 -61.67
C ASP A 677 -21.07 9.13 -61.23
N GLY A 678 -21.60 9.61 -60.10
CA GLY A 678 -22.89 9.16 -59.55
C GLY A 678 -22.87 7.76 -58.91
N LYS A 679 -21.68 7.16 -58.72
CA LYS A 679 -21.47 5.90 -58.02
C LYS A 679 -20.50 6.06 -56.86
N THR A 680 -20.51 5.09 -55.94
CA THR A 680 -19.50 4.96 -54.88
C THR A 680 -18.60 3.78 -55.20
N LEU A 681 -17.32 4.05 -55.47
CA LEU A 681 -16.27 3.05 -55.64
C LEU A 681 -15.62 2.73 -54.29
N TYR A 682 -15.36 1.46 -54.02
CA TYR A 682 -14.70 1.00 -52.81
C TYR A 682 -13.33 0.42 -53.10
N PHE A 683 -12.33 0.84 -52.32
CA PHE A 683 -10.95 0.42 -52.48
C PHE A 683 -10.37 -0.06 -51.15
N ARG A 684 -9.65 -1.18 -51.17
CA ARG A 684 -8.82 -1.60 -50.04
C ARG A 684 -7.45 -0.95 -50.17
N ALA A 685 -7.00 -0.28 -49.11
CA ALA A 685 -5.64 0.22 -49.02
C ALA A 685 -4.65 -0.95 -49.12
N GLN A 686 -3.53 -0.73 -49.82
CA GLN A 686 -2.42 -1.67 -49.92
C GLN A 686 -1.15 -1.15 -49.23
N MET A 687 -1.17 0.10 -48.78
CA MET A 687 -0.08 0.80 -48.11
C MET A 687 -0.52 1.30 -46.73
N THR A 688 0.43 1.54 -45.83
CA THR A 688 0.19 2.17 -44.53
C THR A 688 0.56 3.64 -44.58
N GLY A 689 -0.33 4.52 -44.12
CA GLY A 689 -0.11 5.97 -44.08
C GLY A 689 -1.40 6.77 -44.30
N THR A 690 -1.30 8.09 -44.40
CA THR A 690 -2.42 8.96 -44.76
C THR A 690 -2.42 9.22 -46.28
N PRO A 691 -3.44 8.80 -47.05
CA PRO A 691 -3.42 8.91 -48.50
C PRO A 691 -3.29 10.35 -49.03
N SER A 692 -3.98 11.31 -48.41
CA SER A 692 -3.93 12.72 -48.81
C SER A 692 -2.54 13.35 -48.68
N THR A 693 -1.74 12.95 -47.67
CA THR A 693 -0.38 13.49 -47.49
C THR A 693 0.62 12.90 -48.48
N HIS A 694 0.31 11.72 -49.03
CA HIS A 694 1.17 11.01 -49.98
C HIS A 694 0.67 11.12 -51.43
N ASN A 695 -0.40 11.88 -51.68
CA ASN A 695 -1.05 12.02 -52.99
C ASN A 695 -1.48 10.68 -53.61
N TRP A 696 -1.97 9.75 -52.80
CA TRP A 696 -2.49 8.45 -53.28
C TRP A 696 -3.92 8.61 -53.77
N TYR A 697 -4.10 9.12 -54.99
CA TYR A 697 -5.42 9.31 -55.59
C TYR A 697 -6.14 7.98 -55.83
N TYR A 698 -7.46 7.96 -55.58
CA TYR A 698 -8.30 6.83 -55.96
C TYR A 698 -8.38 6.72 -57.49
N PRO A 699 -8.39 5.50 -58.04
CA PRO A 699 -8.81 5.28 -59.42
C PRO A 699 -10.22 5.82 -59.66
N THR A 700 -10.46 6.35 -60.86
CA THR A 700 -11.78 6.82 -61.31
C THR A 700 -12.61 5.73 -61.99
N ASP A 701 -12.09 4.50 -62.02
CA ASP A 701 -12.69 3.32 -62.62
C ASP A 701 -12.50 2.09 -61.71
N GLU A 702 -12.97 0.93 -62.17
CA GLU A 702 -12.93 -0.35 -61.45
C GLU A 702 -11.55 -1.04 -61.53
N SER A 703 -10.46 -0.27 -61.54
CA SER A 703 -9.08 -0.76 -61.63
C SER A 703 -8.35 -0.74 -60.27
N SER A 704 -7.31 -1.56 -60.16
CA SER A 704 -6.40 -1.56 -58.99
C SER A 704 -5.07 -0.93 -59.36
N THR A 705 -4.43 -0.30 -58.38
CA THR A 705 -3.09 0.32 -58.47
C THR A 705 -2.14 -0.36 -57.47
N GLU A 706 -0.99 0.26 -57.19
CA GLU A 706 -0.09 -0.22 -56.14
C GLU A 706 -0.61 0.15 -54.73
N GLN A 707 -1.36 1.25 -54.62
CA GLN A 707 -1.88 1.79 -53.36
C GLN A 707 -3.30 1.33 -53.05
N TRP A 708 -4.09 1.03 -54.09
CA TRP A 708 -5.52 0.77 -54.01
C TRP A 708 -5.90 -0.50 -54.75
N ALA A 709 -6.45 -1.48 -54.03
CA ALA A 709 -7.09 -2.65 -54.63
C ALA A 709 -8.59 -2.39 -54.75
N TYR A 710 -9.13 -2.40 -55.97
CA TYR A 710 -10.57 -2.30 -56.20
C TYR A 710 -11.31 -3.43 -55.47
N TYR A 711 -12.38 -3.08 -54.74
CA TYR A 711 -13.19 -4.01 -53.98
C TYR A 711 -14.58 -4.20 -54.58
N GLY A 712 -15.22 -3.11 -55.00
CA GLY A 712 -16.56 -3.13 -55.59
C GLY A 712 -17.14 -1.73 -55.75
N THR A 713 -18.36 -1.65 -56.26
CA THR A 713 -19.07 -0.39 -56.47
C THR A 713 -20.48 -0.47 -55.90
N THR A 714 -21.06 0.69 -55.62
CA THR A 714 -22.47 0.86 -55.28
C THR A 714 -23.02 2.01 -56.10
N SER A 715 -24.07 1.76 -56.87
CA SER A 715 -24.79 2.75 -57.67
C SER A 715 -26.11 3.19 -57.02
N HIS A 716 -26.66 2.36 -56.12
CA HIS A 716 -27.91 2.65 -55.42
C HIS A 716 -27.65 3.02 -53.95
N ALA A 717 -28.47 3.88 -53.35
CA ALA A 717 -28.26 4.35 -51.97
C ALA A 717 -28.61 3.31 -50.88
N GLY A 718 -29.27 2.20 -51.24
CA GLY A 718 -29.68 1.16 -50.30
C GLY A 718 -30.87 1.60 -49.46
N THR A 719 -31.79 2.35 -50.05
CA THR A 719 -33.02 2.86 -49.42
C THR A 719 -34.25 2.19 -50.04
N PHE A 720 -35.45 2.44 -49.50
CA PHE A 720 -36.68 1.96 -50.16
C PHE A 720 -36.90 2.60 -51.55
N ALA A 721 -36.47 3.86 -51.73
CA ALA A 721 -36.57 4.57 -53.01
C ALA A 721 -35.51 4.12 -54.02
N ASP A 722 -34.35 3.72 -53.52
CA ASP A 722 -33.20 3.33 -54.32
C ASP A 722 -32.51 2.10 -53.72
N PRO A 723 -33.16 0.92 -53.83
CA PRO A 723 -32.69 -0.30 -53.17
C PRO A 723 -31.46 -0.88 -53.86
N HIS A 724 -30.57 -1.47 -53.08
CA HIS A 724 -29.39 -2.17 -53.59
C HIS A 724 -29.76 -3.39 -54.45
N VAL A 725 -28.82 -3.74 -55.32
CA VAL A 725 -28.84 -4.95 -56.14
C VAL A 725 -27.70 -5.93 -55.73
N PRO A 726 -27.75 -7.21 -56.15
CA PRO A 726 -26.87 -8.25 -55.61
C PRO A 726 -25.36 -8.10 -55.86
N ASP A 727 -24.94 -7.30 -56.86
CA ASP A 727 -23.53 -7.09 -57.23
C ASP A 727 -22.89 -5.88 -56.53
N GLU A 728 -23.63 -5.20 -55.65
CA GLU A 728 -23.16 -3.99 -54.99
C GLU A 728 -22.53 -4.26 -53.63
N VAL A 729 -21.63 -3.35 -53.24
CA VAL A 729 -21.14 -3.30 -51.87
C VAL A 729 -22.30 -2.90 -50.96
N THR A 730 -22.74 -3.83 -50.13
CA THR A 730 -23.79 -3.61 -49.14
C THR A 730 -23.19 -3.56 -47.73
N TRP A 731 -23.81 -2.77 -46.87
CA TRP A 731 -23.52 -2.72 -45.44
C TRP A 731 -24.74 -3.18 -44.64
N ARG A 732 -24.51 -3.46 -43.35
CA ARG A 732 -25.58 -3.84 -42.44
C ARG A 732 -26.60 -2.71 -42.37
N GLY A 733 -27.84 -3.02 -42.73
CA GLY A 733 -28.94 -2.09 -42.70
C GLY A 733 -29.39 -1.53 -44.05
N ALA A 734 -28.61 -1.71 -45.12
CA ALA A 734 -29.04 -1.31 -46.46
C ALA A 734 -30.25 -2.12 -46.94
N ILE A 735 -31.14 -1.47 -47.68
CA ILE A 735 -32.38 -2.05 -48.23
C ILE A 735 -32.11 -2.63 -49.62
N HIS A 736 -32.58 -3.85 -49.84
CA HIS A 736 -32.57 -4.59 -51.10
C HIS A 736 -34.00 -4.89 -51.53
N ARG A 737 -34.25 -5.01 -52.83
CA ARG A 737 -35.56 -5.32 -53.40
C ARG A 737 -35.51 -6.56 -54.28
N VAL A 738 -36.47 -7.47 -54.07
CA VAL A 738 -36.69 -8.64 -54.93
C VAL A 738 -38.11 -8.55 -55.48
N GLU A 739 -38.26 -8.76 -56.78
CA GLU A 739 -39.57 -8.80 -57.45
C GLU A 739 -39.88 -10.22 -57.89
N LYS A 740 -41.03 -10.74 -57.46
CA LYS A 740 -41.48 -12.10 -57.79
C LYS A 740 -43.00 -12.13 -57.90
N ASP A 741 -43.51 -12.68 -59.00
CA ASP A 741 -44.94 -12.80 -59.28
C ASP A 741 -45.71 -11.46 -59.16
N GLY A 742 -45.06 -10.34 -59.49
CA GLY A 742 -45.63 -8.98 -59.37
C GLY A 742 -45.64 -8.41 -57.94
N ILE A 743 -45.10 -9.14 -56.96
CA ILE A 743 -44.95 -8.69 -55.58
C ILE A 743 -43.52 -8.19 -55.36
N ARG A 744 -43.39 -7.00 -54.76
CA ARG A 744 -42.08 -6.39 -54.46
C ARG A 744 -41.76 -6.59 -52.97
N LEU A 745 -40.79 -7.45 -52.69
CA LEU A 745 -40.31 -7.79 -51.35
C LEU A 745 -39.07 -6.95 -51.01
N TYR A 746 -39.05 -6.35 -49.82
CA TYR A 746 -37.93 -5.55 -49.34
C TYR A 746 -37.21 -6.22 -48.17
N PHE A 747 -35.89 -6.23 -48.24
CA PHE A 747 -35.01 -6.86 -47.26
C PHE A 747 -33.95 -5.90 -46.75
N LYS A 748 -33.65 -5.99 -45.46
CA LYS A 748 -32.55 -5.27 -44.81
C LYS A 748 -31.35 -6.19 -44.66
N ALA A 749 -30.19 -5.79 -45.17
CA ALA A 749 -28.97 -6.58 -45.07
C ALA A 749 -28.52 -6.74 -43.60
N ARG A 750 -28.26 -7.98 -43.17
CA ARG A 750 -27.75 -8.34 -41.84
C ARG A 750 -26.23 -8.41 -41.78
N ARG A 751 -25.60 -8.64 -42.93
CA ARG A 751 -24.15 -8.71 -43.12
C ARG A 751 -23.72 -7.66 -44.16
N ALA A 752 -22.47 -7.24 -44.07
CA ALA A 752 -21.84 -6.36 -45.03
C ALA A 752 -20.93 -7.15 -45.98
N GLY A 753 -20.83 -6.74 -47.25
CA GLY A 753 -20.13 -7.46 -48.30
C GLY A 753 -20.75 -7.27 -49.67
N ILE A 754 -20.51 -8.20 -50.60
CA ILE A 754 -21.09 -8.19 -51.95
C ILE A 754 -21.88 -9.50 -52.13
N PRO A 755 -23.24 -9.46 -52.15
CA PRO A 755 -24.07 -10.66 -52.09
C PRO A 755 -23.71 -11.73 -53.12
N ASN A 756 -23.54 -11.38 -54.40
CA ASN A 756 -23.22 -12.35 -55.45
C ASN A 756 -21.82 -12.94 -55.32
N GLN A 757 -20.80 -12.15 -54.98
CA GLN A 757 -19.44 -12.66 -54.78
C GLN A 757 -19.35 -13.64 -53.60
N GLN A 758 -20.24 -13.49 -52.63
CA GLN A 758 -20.29 -14.31 -51.42
C GLN A 758 -21.40 -15.38 -51.46
N ASN A 759 -22.07 -15.55 -52.60
CA ASN A 759 -23.17 -16.51 -52.83
C ASN A 759 -24.33 -16.38 -51.82
N TRP A 760 -24.73 -15.16 -51.46
CA TRP A 760 -25.88 -14.93 -50.59
C TRP A 760 -27.19 -15.08 -51.35
N ALA A 761 -27.98 -16.09 -51.00
CA ALA A 761 -29.29 -16.29 -51.59
C ALA A 761 -30.33 -15.31 -51.01
N TYR A 762 -31.08 -14.64 -51.89
CA TYR A 762 -32.25 -13.88 -51.47
C TYR A 762 -33.39 -14.82 -51.08
N PRO A 763 -34.17 -14.48 -50.04
CA PRO A 763 -35.36 -15.24 -49.69
C PRO A 763 -36.38 -15.22 -50.84
N PRO A 764 -37.05 -16.36 -51.13
CA PRO A 764 -38.04 -16.45 -52.19
C PRO A 764 -39.43 -15.92 -51.79
N ASP A 765 -39.61 -15.51 -50.53
CA ASP A 765 -40.85 -15.12 -49.86
C ASP A 765 -40.56 -14.14 -48.69
N ASP A 766 -41.51 -13.94 -47.77
CA ASP A 766 -41.40 -13.06 -46.60
C ASP A 766 -40.54 -13.61 -45.43
N SER A 767 -39.72 -14.64 -45.70
CA SER A 767 -38.78 -15.19 -44.72
C SER A 767 -37.48 -14.41 -44.59
N SER A 768 -36.85 -14.51 -43.42
CA SER A 768 -35.52 -13.93 -43.16
C SER A 768 -34.44 -15.02 -43.17
N THR A 769 -33.24 -14.67 -43.63
CA THR A 769 -32.04 -15.53 -43.64
C THR A 769 -30.96 -14.97 -42.71
N GLU A 770 -29.79 -15.61 -42.70
CA GLU A 770 -28.62 -15.08 -42.00
C GLU A 770 -28.05 -13.80 -42.65
N HIS A 771 -28.35 -13.55 -43.93
CA HIS A 771 -27.84 -12.42 -44.71
C HIS A 771 -28.86 -11.30 -44.88
N PHE A 772 -30.15 -11.63 -44.94
CA PHE A 772 -31.23 -10.69 -45.24
C PHE A 772 -32.37 -10.82 -44.24
N LEU A 773 -32.82 -9.69 -43.69
CA LEU A 773 -34.00 -9.58 -42.84
C LEU A 773 -35.17 -9.10 -43.68
N TYR A 774 -36.25 -9.86 -43.77
CA TYR A 774 -37.49 -9.37 -44.40
C TYR A 774 -38.01 -8.15 -43.64
N VAL A 775 -38.41 -7.10 -44.36
CA VAL A 775 -38.91 -5.85 -43.78
C VAL A 775 -40.36 -5.62 -44.14
N ALA A 776 -40.68 -5.63 -45.44
CA ALA A 776 -42.02 -5.30 -45.91
C ALA A 776 -42.27 -5.81 -47.33
N THR A 777 -43.55 -5.85 -47.69
CA THR A 777 -44.04 -6.15 -49.03
C THR A 777 -44.78 -4.93 -49.56
N ALA A 778 -44.45 -4.48 -50.78
CA ALA A 778 -45.30 -3.56 -51.51
C ALA A 778 -46.22 -4.35 -52.44
N ARG A 779 -47.53 -4.12 -52.30
CA ARG A 779 -48.59 -4.70 -53.12
C ARG A 779 -49.25 -3.66 -54.01
N HIS A 780 -49.28 -2.40 -53.57
CA HIS A 780 -49.87 -1.30 -54.32
C HIS A 780 -48.78 -0.35 -54.84
N ASP A 781 -49.08 0.33 -55.95
CA ASP A 781 -48.15 1.24 -56.62
C ASP A 781 -48.03 2.60 -55.93
N GLY A 782 -48.94 2.94 -55.02
CA GLY A 782 -48.92 4.23 -54.31
C GLY A 782 -49.47 5.39 -55.15
N THR A 783 -50.40 5.11 -56.06
CA THR A 783 -51.12 6.12 -56.85
C THR A 783 -52.46 6.49 -56.19
N ILE A 784 -53.21 7.46 -56.73
CA ILE A 784 -54.53 7.81 -56.19
C ILE A 784 -55.53 6.66 -56.41
N SER A 785 -55.47 5.97 -57.55
CA SER A 785 -56.33 4.82 -57.85
C SER A 785 -55.88 3.52 -57.15
N ASP A 786 -54.59 3.39 -56.84
CA ASP A 786 -54.01 2.24 -56.15
C ASP A 786 -53.13 2.69 -54.96
N PRO A 787 -53.74 3.30 -53.92
CA PRO A 787 -53.00 3.85 -52.79
C PRO A 787 -52.46 2.74 -51.91
N LYS A 788 -51.29 2.98 -51.32
CA LYS A 788 -50.71 2.10 -50.32
C LYS A 788 -51.47 2.19 -48.99
N ASN A 789 -51.29 1.19 -48.14
CA ASN A 789 -51.71 1.25 -46.74
C ASN A 789 -50.50 1.46 -45.81
N GLU A 790 -50.77 1.67 -44.52
CA GLU A 790 -49.76 1.95 -43.50
C GLU A 790 -48.71 0.84 -43.29
N ASN A 791 -48.97 -0.39 -43.74
CA ASN A 791 -48.06 -1.53 -43.59
C ASN A 791 -47.15 -1.76 -44.80
N GLU A 792 -47.28 -0.93 -45.84
CA GLU A 792 -46.48 -1.03 -47.06
C GLU A 792 -45.33 -0.03 -47.04
N PRO A 793 -44.21 -0.32 -47.74
CA PRO A 793 -43.13 0.63 -47.85
C PRO A 793 -43.54 1.77 -48.79
N VAL A 794 -43.44 2.99 -48.30
CA VAL A 794 -43.71 4.24 -49.02
C VAL A 794 -42.41 4.96 -49.33
N ILE A 795 -42.43 5.72 -50.42
CA ILE A 795 -41.38 6.67 -50.81
C ILE A 795 -41.98 8.06 -50.99
N PRO A 796 -41.20 9.15 -50.92
CA PRO A 796 -41.70 10.50 -51.09
C PRO A 796 -42.52 10.64 -52.38
N GLY A 797 -43.77 11.09 -52.25
CA GLY A 797 -44.73 11.21 -53.35
C GLY A 797 -45.77 10.10 -53.46
N ASP A 798 -45.60 8.96 -52.76
CA ASP A 798 -46.61 7.90 -52.73
C ASP A 798 -47.88 8.34 -51.99
N TYR A 799 -49.03 7.92 -52.50
CA TYR A 799 -50.34 8.09 -51.87
C TYR A 799 -50.64 6.93 -50.93
N VAL A 800 -51.06 7.27 -49.71
CA VAL A 800 -51.45 6.34 -48.66
C VAL A 800 -52.88 6.62 -48.22
N LYS A 801 -53.67 5.55 -48.09
CA LYS A 801 -55.07 5.61 -47.68
C LYS A 801 -55.26 5.11 -46.26
N THR A 802 -56.00 5.87 -45.45
CA THR A 802 -56.47 5.48 -44.11
C THR A 802 -57.97 5.75 -43.99
N THR A 803 -58.74 4.82 -43.44
CA THR A 803 -60.19 4.97 -43.26
C THR A 803 -60.52 5.57 -41.88
N TYR A 804 -61.29 6.66 -41.87
CA TYR A 804 -61.82 7.32 -40.66
C TYR A 804 -63.36 7.32 -40.67
N GLU A 805 -64.00 7.85 -39.61
CA GLU A 805 -65.47 7.89 -39.48
C GLU A 805 -66.16 8.69 -40.60
N ASP A 806 -65.51 9.71 -41.16
CA ASP A 806 -66.06 10.60 -42.19
C ASP A 806 -65.66 10.21 -43.62
N GLY A 807 -64.87 9.15 -43.81
CA GLY A 807 -64.50 8.61 -45.13
C GLY A 807 -63.06 8.09 -45.20
N ASP A 808 -62.62 7.79 -46.41
CA ASP A 808 -61.24 7.41 -46.71
C ASP A 808 -60.37 8.65 -46.92
N HIS A 809 -59.37 8.85 -46.08
CA HIS A 809 -58.42 9.96 -46.16
C HIS A 809 -57.19 9.55 -46.95
N TYR A 810 -56.75 10.43 -47.84
CA TYR A 810 -55.56 10.25 -48.67
C TYR A 810 -54.45 11.18 -48.20
N PHE A 811 -53.26 10.62 -48.03
CA PHE A 811 -52.05 11.35 -47.63
C PHE A 811 -50.92 11.08 -48.63
N ILE A 812 -50.05 12.06 -48.83
CA ILE A 812 -48.83 11.92 -49.63
C ILE A 812 -47.64 11.78 -48.68
N ALA A 813 -46.83 10.73 -48.84
CA ALA A 813 -45.64 10.50 -48.04
C ALA A 813 -44.56 11.56 -48.31
N LYS A 814 -43.93 12.07 -47.24
CA LYS A 814 -42.76 12.98 -47.31
C LYS A 814 -41.42 12.23 -47.17
N ASN A 815 -41.43 11.08 -46.52
CA ASN A 815 -40.25 10.30 -46.17
C ASN A 815 -40.35 8.86 -46.71
N SER A 816 -39.21 8.21 -46.94
CA SER A 816 -39.14 6.80 -47.33
C SER A 816 -39.15 5.89 -46.10
N GLY A 817 -40.01 4.88 -46.05
CA GLY A 817 -40.08 3.95 -44.92
C GLY A 817 -41.35 3.10 -44.92
N VAL A 818 -41.56 2.31 -43.86
CA VAL A 818 -42.83 1.61 -43.63
C VAL A 818 -43.55 2.34 -42.51
N PRO A 819 -44.70 3.00 -42.77
CA PRO A 819 -45.34 3.86 -41.78
C PRO A 819 -45.63 3.20 -40.43
N SER A 820 -46.17 1.98 -40.43
CA SER A 820 -46.52 1.26 -39.20
C SER A 820 -45.31 0.79 -38.40
N LEU A 821 -44.14 0.64 -39.02
CA LEU A 821 -42.89 0.28 -38.33
C LEU A 821 -42.11 1.49 -37.80
N ASN A 822 -42.37 2.68 -38.34
CA ASN A 822 -41.71 3.92 -37.94
C ASN A 822 -42.62 4.83 -37.10
N ASP A 823 -43.79 4.32 -36.66
CA ASP A 823 -44.78 5.05 -35.89
C ASP A 823 -45.15 6.40 -36.54
N TRP A 824 -45.57 6.36 -37.81
CA TRP A 824 -46.00 7.54 -38.57
C TRP A 824 -47.52 7.69 -38.60
N PRO A 825 -48.17 8.18 -37.52
CA PRO A 825 -49.63 8.31 -37.49
C PRO A 825 -50.10 9.32 -38.54
N THR A 826 -51.15 8.96 -39.25
CA THR A 826 -51.87 9.88 -40.13
C THR A 826 -52.71 10.85 -39.28
N PRO A 827 -52.64 12.17 -39.53
CA PRO A 827 -53.43 13.16 -38.80
C PRO A 827 -54.93 13.06 -39.12
N ALA A 828 -55.76 12.82 -38.12
CA ALA A 828 -57.22 12.76 -38.29
C ALA A 828 -57.86 14.15 -38.53
N ASP A 829 -57.15 15.22 -38.21
CA ASP A 829 -57.63 16.61 -38.29
C ASP A 829 -57.36 17.26 -39.64
N GLN A 830 -57.03 16.47 -40.68
CA GLN A 830 -56.86 16.92 -42.06
C GLN A 830 -55.70 17.90 -42.24
N GLN A 831 -54.68 17.82 -41.38
CA GLN A 831 -53.46 18.65 -41.46
C GLN A 831 -52.25 17.87 -41.98
N ASP A 832 -51.28 18.63 -42.49
CA ASP A 832 -49.94 18.14 -42.77
C ASP A 832 -49.18 17.89 -41.46
N ASN A 833 -48.26 16.92 -41.47
CA ASN A 833 -47.27 16.74 -40.41
C ASN A 833 -45.87 16.49 -40.99
N GLU A 834 -44.92 16.04 -40.17
CA GLU A 834 -43.53 15.80 -40.61
C GLU A 834 -43.41 14.67 -41.67
N ASN A 835 -44.35 13.72 -41.70
CA ASN A 835 -44.33 12.53 -42.57
C ASN A 835 -45.37 12.57 -43.70
N TRP A 836 -46.44 13.36 -43.53
CA TRP A 836 -47.62 13.34 -44.40
C TRP A 836 -47.98 14.75 -44.89
N VAL A 837 -48.41 14.84 -46.15
CA VAL A 837 -49.22 15.93 -46.68
C VAL A 837 -50.65 15.42 -46.80
N PHE A 838 -51.63 16.11 -46.23
CA PHE A 838 -53.03 15.74 -46.41
C PHE A 838 -53.49 16.09 -47.83
N TYR A 839 -54.00 15.11 -48.57
CA TYR A 839 -54.42 15.30 -49.96
C TYR A 839 -55.93 15.58 -50.08
N GLY A 840 -56.75 14.75 -49.43
CA GLY A 840 -58.20 14.90 -49.44
C GLY A 840 -58.96 13.66 -48.98
N ILE A 841 -60.30 13.74 -49.05
CA ILE A 841 -61.21 12.71 -48.52
C ILE A 841 -62.06 12.13 -49.65
N SER A 842 -62.28 10.83 -49.61
CA SER A 842 -63.27 10.09 -50.37
C SER A 842 -64.33 9.54 -49.40
N ARG A 843 -65.45 10.24 -49.28
CA ARG A 843 -66.59 9.88 -48.42
C ARG A 843 -67.50 8.85 -49.08
N HIS A 844 -67.59 8.89 -50.40
CA HIS A 844 -68.41 8.01 -51.20
C HIS A 844 -67.56 7.09 -52.08
N ALA A 845 -68.03 5.85 -52.26
CA ALA A 845 -67.32 4.82 -53.00
C ALA A 845 -67.17 5.13 -54.50
N GLY A 846 -67.95 6.07 -55.03
CA GLY A 846 -67.95 6.40 -56.46
C GLY A 846 -68.62 5.32 -57.30
N THR A 847 -69.65 4.67 -56.75
CA THR A 847 -70.51 3.70 -57.45
C THR A 847 -71.82 4.37 -57.87
N VAL A 848 -72.65 3.71 -58.68
CA VAL A 848 -73.96 4.24 -59.10
C VAL A 848 -74.87 4.51 -57.90
N ASP A 849 -74.86 3.61 -56.91
CA ASP A 849 -75.69 3.74 -55.70
C ASP A 849 -75.10 4.72 -54.68
N ASN A 850 -73.79 4.94 -54.71
CA ASN A 850 -73.07 5.83 -53.82
C ASN A 850 -72.11 6.76 -54.61
N PRO A 851 -72.66 7.69 -55.40
CA PRO A 851 -71.87 8.57 -56.26
C PRO A 851 -71.10 9.59 -55.43
N LYS A 852 -69.91 9.96 -55.91
CA LYS A 852 -69.08 11.00 -55.32
C LYS A 852 -69.65 12.39 -55.57
N GLU A 853 -69.37 13.26 -54.62
CA GLU A 853 -69.49 14.70 -54.70
C GLU A 853 -68.23 15.31 -55.35
N TRP A 854 -68.35 16.56 -55.76
CA TRP A 854 -67.33 17.23 -56.58
C TRP A 854 -66.01 17.51 -55.84
N ASN A 855 -66.05 17.54 -54.51
CA ASN A 855 -64.92 17.87 -53.64
C ASN A 855 -64.21 16.65 -53.06
N GLU A 856 -64.40 15.49 -53.68
CA GLU A 856 -63.85 14.22 -53.22
C GLU A 856 -62.75 13.69 -54.13
N VAL A 857 -61.85 12.88 -53.55
CA VAL A 857 -60.83 12.14 -54.31
C VAL A 857 -61.51 11.21 -55.31
N SER A 858 -61.11 11.32 -56.57
CA SER A 858 -61.71 10.65 -57.72
C SER A 858 -60.63 10.11 -58.66
N TRP A 859 -60.99 9.07 -59.39
CA TRP A 859 -60.12 8.36 -60.33
C TRP A 859 -60.95 7.83 -61.50
N ARG A 860 -60.28 7.18 -62.46
CA ARG A 860 -60.93 6.56 -63.61
C ARG A 860 -62.01 5.55 -63.16
N GLY A 861 -63.21 5.68 -63.72
CA GLY A 861 -64.36 4.82 -63.42
C GLY A 861 -65.22 5.30 -62.25
N ALA A 862 -64.76 6.23 -61.43
CA ALA A 862 -65.55 6.77 -60.32
C ALA A 862 -66.78 7.53 -60.82
N VAL A 863 -67.93 7.28 -60.19
CA VAL A 863 -69.23 7.89 -60.51
C VAL A 863 -69.46 9.16 -59.70
N HIS A 864 -69.92 10.23 -60.36
CA HIS A 864 -70.27 11.53 -59.80
C HIS A 864 -71.72 11.89 -60.06
N VAL A 865 -72.31 12.68 -59.15
CA VAL A 865 -73.66 13.23 -59.29
C VAL A 865 -73.63 14.68 -59.82
N ARG A 866 -74.56 15.02 -60.72
CA ARG A 866 -74.83 16.41 -61.15
C ARG A 866 -76.31 16.74 -61.03
N ASN A 867 -76.62 17.69 -60.16
CA ASN A 867 -77.98 18.23 -60.00
C ASN A 867 -78.20 19.38 -61.00
N VAL A 868 -79.27 19.29 -61.78
CA VAL A 868 -79.72 20.32 -62.72
C VAL A 868 -81.22 20.58 -62.51
N SER A 869 -81.76 21.69 -63.00
CA SER A 869 -83.17 22.06 -62.71
C SER A 869 -84.15 20.92 -63.03
N GLY A 870 -84.78 20.37 -61.98
CA GLY A 870 -85.76 19.27 -62.07
C GLY A 870 -85.20 17.88 -62.38
N MET A 871 -83.87 17.67 -62.39
CA MET A 871 -83.23 16.36 -62.65
C MET A 871 -81.93 16.13 -61.86
N ARG A 872 -81.63 14.86 -61.60
CA ARG A 872 -80.34 14.37 -61.10
C ARG A 872 -79.69 13.48 -62.16
N LEU A 873 -78.45 13.77 -62.53
CA LEU A 873 -77.69 13.04 -63.56
C LEU A 873 -76.48 12.34 -62.92
N LEU A 874 -76.15 11.12 -63.36
CA LEU A 874 -74.96 10.39 -62.95
C LEU A 874 -73.97 10.22 -64.11
N PHE A 875 -72.68 10.43 -63.83
CA PHE A 875 -71.59 10.30 -64.81
C PHE A 875 -70.41 9.55 -64.23
N SER A 876 -69.71 8.72 -65.02
CA SER A 876 -68.40 8.19 -64.63
C SER A 876 -67.24 8.90 -65.35
N VAL A 877 -66.08 8.93 -64.70
CA VAL A 877 -64.82 9.40 -65.28
C VAL A 877 -64.31 8.35 -66.29
N ASN A 878 -64.19 8.70 -67.57
CA ASN A 878 -63.77 7.77 -68.64
C ASN A 878 -62.35 8.06 -69.20
N SER A 879 -61.51 8.76 -68.44
CA SER A 879 -60.12 9.07 -68.78
C SER A 879 -59.18 8.68 -67.64
N ASP A 880 -57.88 8.59 -67.90
CA ASP A 880 -56.82 8.35 -66.89
C ASP A 880 -56.55 9.57 -65.99
N LYS A 881 -57.57 10.39 -65.74
CA LYS A 881 -57.48 11.56 -64.87
C LYS A 881 -57.84 11.14 -63.45
N GLU A 882 -56.97 11.49 -62.53
CA GLU A 882 -57.11 11.25 -61.09
C GLU A 882 -56.92 12.57 -60.35
N GLY A 883 -57.63 12.73 -59.25
CA GLY A 883 -57.53 13.89 -58.37
C GLY A 883 -58.85 14.32 -57.75
N ILE A 884 -58.94 15.55 -57.29
CA ILE A 884 -60.14 16.12 -56.65
C ILE A 884 -60.77 17.11 -57.65
N PRO A 885 -61.95 16.82 -58.23
CA PRO A 885 -62.51 17.59 -59.33
C PRO A 885 -62.65 19.10 -59.06
N GLU A 886 -63.04 19.49 -57.84
CA GLU A 886 -63.14 20.88 -57.43
C GLU A 886 -61.78 21.58 -57.33
N GLN A 887 -60.84 20.98 -56.61
CA GLN A 887 -59.50 21.52 -56.37
C GLN A 887 -58.68 21.60 -57.67
N ASP A 888 -58.77 20.56 -58.50
CA ASP A 888 -58.05 20.45 -59.77
C ASP A 888 -58.78 21.14 -60.94
N LYS A 889 -59.92 21.79 -60.66
CA LYS A 889 -60.72 22.58 -61.61
C LYS A 889 -61.12 21.78 -62.86
N TRP A 890 -61.59 20.54 -62.65
CA TRP A 890 -62.13 19.72 -63.74
C TRP A 890 -63.34 20.41 -64.37
N SER A 891 -63.54 20.24 -65.69
CA SER A 891 -64.78 20.67 -66.31
C SER A 891 -65.95 19.84 -65.80
N GLN A 892 -67.05 20.48 -65.39
CA GLN A 892 -68.27 19.76 -65.03
C GLN A 892 -68.77 18.89 -66.20
N PRO A 893 -69.37 17.71 -65.93
CA PRO A 893 -70.04 16.91 -66.96
C PRO A 893 -71.15 17.74 -67.61
N PRO A 894 -71.71 17.40 -68.78
CA PRO A 894 -72.81 18.15 -69.41
C PRO A 894 -74.07 18.29 -68.53
N ASN A 895 -74.91 19.31 -68.80
CA ASN A 895 -76.11 19.62 -67.99
C ASN A 895 -77.39 18.97 -68.55
N ALA A 896 -77.22 18.07 -69.51
CA ALA A 896 -78.27 17.33 -70.16
C ALA A 896 -77.88 15.84 -70.22
N PRO A 897 -78.85 14.91 -70.22
CA PRO A 897 -78.60 13.53 -70.61
C PRO A 897 -77.94 13.50 -71.99
N LEU A 898 -76.80 12.81 -72.10
CA LEU A 898 -76.20 12.53 -73.40
C LEU A 898 -76.85 11.25 -73.95
N ASP A 899 -77.11 11.20 -75.26
CA ASP A 899 -77.36 9.91 -75.91
C ASP A 899 -76.13 9.03 -75.75
N ALA A 900 -76.33 7.72 -75.57
CA ALA A 900 -75.27 6.75 -75.29
C ALA A 900 -74.13 6.75 -76.34
N ASP A 901 -74.36 7.32 -77.52
CA ASP A 901 -73.42 7.42 -78.63
C ASP A 901 -72.79 8.83 -78.82
N GLU A 902 -73.22 9.87 -78.09
CA GLU A 902 -72.58 11.19 -78.10
C GLU A 902 -71.51 11.29 -76.99
N GLU A 903 -70.42 10.54 -77.14
CA GLU A 903 -69.22 10.78 -76.34
C GLU A 903 -68.55 12.08 -76.78
N LYS A 904 -68.98 13.22 -76.21
CA LYS A 904 -68.32 14.50 -76.46
C LYS A 904 -66.94 14.49 -75.82
N LYS A 905 -65.92 14.15 -76.62
CA LYS A 905 -64.53 14.48 -76.29
C LYS A 905 -64.45 15.98 -76.02
N PRO A 906 -63.81 16.42 -74.93
CA PRO A 906 -63.55 17.84 -74.72
C PRO A 906 -62.81 18.39 -75.95
N PRO A 907 -63.07 19.64 -76.36
CA PRO A 907 -62.34 20.25 -77.46
C PRO A 907 -60.83 20.14 -77.20
N ALA A 908 -60.10 19.67 -78.20
CA ALA A 908 -58.67 19.41 -78.13
C ALA A 908 -57.94 20.71 -77.77
N LEU A 909 -57.62 20.89 -76.47
CA LEU A 909 -56.63 21.81 -75.88
C LEU A 909 -56.79 22.01 -74.36
N VAL A 910 -57.83 21.47 -73.71
CA VAL A 910 -57.97 21.59 -72.24
C VAL A 910 -57.38 20.36 -71.53
N GLU A 911 -56.08 20.40 -71.27
CA GLU A 911 -55.31 19.33 -70.61
C GLU A 911 -55.82 18.95 -69.20
N LYS A 912 -56.72 19.76 -68.61
CA LYS A 912 -57.20 19.64 -67.23
C LYS A 912 -58.59 19.05 -67.06
N SER A 913 -59.22 18.51 -68.10
CA SER A 913 -60.62 18.08 -68.04
C SER A 913 -60.80 16.60 -68.37
N PRO A 914 -61.47 15.79 -67.52
CA PRO A 914 -61.71 14.38 -67.78
C PRO A 914 -62.76 14.19 -68.88
N ALA A 915 -62.71 13.04 -69.55
CA ALA A 915 -63.83 12.58 -70.38
C ALA A 915 -64.94 12.03 -69.48
N TRP A 916 -66.19 12.42 -69.73
CA TRP A 916 -67.35 12.00 -68.94
C TRP A 916 -68.22 11.01 -69.71
N LYS A 917 -68.63 9.92 -69.05
CA LYS A 917 -69.61 8.97 -69.57
C LYS A 917 -70.92 9.10 -68.81
N PHE A 918 -72.01 9.42 -69.50
CA PHE A 918 -73.35 9.47 -68.91
C PHE A 918 -73.83 8.06 -68.53
N LEU A 919 -74.45 7.93 -67.36
CA LEU A 919 -74.95 6.65 -66.85
C LEU A 919 -76.47 6.64 -66.67
N GLN A 920 -77.03 7.64 -65.98
CA GLN A 920 -78.44 7.62 -65.58
C GLN A 920 -79.01 9.03 -65.34
N VAL A 921 -80.31 9.21 -65.60
CA VAL A 921 -81.09 10.39 -65.22
C VAL A 921 -82.23 9.99 -64.27
N THR A 922 -82.49 10.84 -63.27
CA THR A 922 -83.66 10.79 -62.40
C THR A 922 -84.42 12.10 -62.50
N HIS A 923 -85.71 12.06 -62.84
CA HIS A 923 -86.57 13.25 -62.90
C HIS A 923 -87.18 13.54 -61.52
N LEU A 924 -87.07 14.79 -61.06
CA LEU A 924 -87.58 15.23 -59.75
C LEU A 924 -88.98 15.87 -59.82
N THR A 925 -89.45 16.18 -61.03
CA THR A 925 -90.78 16.76 -61.32
C THR A 925 -91.46 15.96 -62.43
N GLY A 926 -92.71 16.29 -62.77
CA GLY A 926 -93.49 15.54 -63.77
C GLY A 926 -94.57 14.65 -63.15
N THR A 927 -95.00 14.97 -61.93
CA THR A 927 -96.18 14.40 -61.30
C THR A 927 -97.39 15.30 -61.54
N ARG A 928 -98.58 14.85 -61.17
CA ARG A 928 -99.81 15.67 -61.30
C ARG A 928 -99.73 16.97 -60.52
N ASP A 929 -99.15 16.94 -59.33
CA ASP A 929 -99.13 18.08 -58.40
C ASP A 929 -97.91 18.99 -58.66
N GLN A 930 -96.89 18.50 -59.37
CA GLN A 930 -95.74 19.27 -59.85
C GLN A 930 -95.49 18.98 -61.33
N PRO A 931 -96.39 19.45 -62.22
CA PRO A 931 -96.27 19.20 -63.64
C PRO A 931 -95.11 19.97 -64.23
N LYS A 932 -94.51 19.41 -65.29
CA LYS A 932 -93.42 20.03 -66.06
C LYS A 932 -93.94 21.03 -67.09
N SER A 933 -93.09 21.96 -67.53
CA SER A 933 -93.36 22.71 -68.76
C SER A 933 -93.18 21.80 -69.97
N LEU A 934 -93.90 22.03 -71.08
CA LEU A 934 -93.77 21.22 -72.30
C LEU A 934 -92.34 21.17 -72.86
N ALA A 935 -91.55 22.23 -72.61
CA ALA A 935 -90.15 22.34 -73.05
C ALA A 935 -89.13 21.64 -72.12
N ASP A 936 -89.56 21.12 -70.98
CA ASP A 936 -88.68 20.43 -70.03
C ASP A 936 -88.34 19.02 -70.51
N TRP A 937 -87.16 18.54 -70.14
CA TRP A 937 -86.78 17.13 -70.31
C TRP A 937 -87.80 16.23 -69.61
N THR A 938 -88.28 15.24 -70.35
CA THR A 938 -89.32 14.31 -69.91
C THR A 938 -88.92 12.86 -70.13
N GLN A 939 -89.62 11.97 -69.44
CA GLN A 939 -89.63 10.54 -69.67
C GLN A 939 -91.07 10.13 -69.93
N ASN A 940 -91.27 9.16 -70.81
CA ASN A 940 -92.60 8.66 -71.15
C ASN A 940 -93.45 8.44 -69.89
N GLY A 941 -94.63 9.09 -69.83
CA GLY A 941 -95.59 9.02 -68.74
C GLY A 941 -95.57 10.20 -67.77
N LEU A 942 -94.53 11.06 -67.78
CA LEU A 942 -94.48 12.24 -66.91
C LEU A 942 -95.51 13.29 -67.34
N VAL A 943 -96.07 14.02 -66.35
CA VAL A 943 -97.15 15.01 -66.53
C VAL A 943 -96.57 16.40 -66.79
N HIS A 944 -97.13 17.09 -67.76
CA HIS A 944 -96.81 18.45 -68.18
C HIS A 944 -98.06 19.33 -68.19
N GLN A 945 -97.87 20.64 -68.07
CA GLN A 945 -98.93 21.64 -68.08
C GLN A 945 -98.67 22.69 -69.16
N THR A 946 -99.71 23.13 -69.86
CA THR A 946 -99.69 24.26 -70.79
C THR A 946 -101.02 25.02 -70.75
N THR A 947 -101.11 26.16 -71.42
CA THR A 947 -102.35 26.94 -71.55
C THR A 947 -102.81 26.96 -73.01
N ILE A 948 -104.04 26.56 -73.27
CA ILE A 948 -104.67 26.52 -74.59
C ILE A 948 -106.04 27.19 -74.46
N ASP A 949 -106.35 28.15 -75.33
CA ASP A 949 -107.60 28.94 -75.30
C ASP A 949 -107.92 29.51 -73.90
N TYR A 950 -106.90 30.09 -73.25
CA TYR A 950 -106.95 30.66 -71.90
C TYR A 950 -107.24 29.67 -70.77
N GLN A 951 -107.29 28.36 -71.06
CA GLN A 951 -107.49 27.31 -70.07
C GLN A 951 -106.20 26.51 -69.87
N SER A 952 -105.82 26.28 -68.62
CA SER A 952 -104.71 25.37 -68.31
C SER A 952 -105.09 23.94 -68.68
N MET A 953 -104.18 23.18 -69.28
CA MET A 953 -104.38 21.79 -69.68
C MET A 953 -103.19 20.95 -69.25
N LEU A 954 -103.46 19.73 -68.80
CA LEU A 954 -102.46 18.75 -68.37
C LEU A 954 -102.33 17.65 -69.43
N PHE A 955 -101.10 17.26 -69.71
CA PHE A 955 -100.74 16.23 -70.69
C PHE A 955 -99.72 15.27 -70.10
N ARG A 956 -99.76 13.99 -70.49
CA ARG A 956 -98.66 13.05 -70.23
C ARG A 956 -97.79 12.95 -71.48
N SER A 957 -96.48 12.96 -71.33
CA SER A 957 -95.57 12.74 -72.45
C SER A 957 -95.64 11.28 -72.92
N LYS A 958 -95.62 11.04 -74.24
CA LYS A 958 -95.51 9.69 -74.82
C LYS A 958 -94.09 9.38 -75.32
N PHE A 959 -93.13 10.24 -74.97
CA PHE A 959 -91.74 10.16 -75.41
C PHE A 959 -90.80 10.47 -74.24
N THR A 960 -89.54 10.11 -74.42
CA THR A 960 -88.44 10.48 -73.51
C THR A 960 -87.52 11.45 -74.25
N GLY A 961 -87.05 12.49 -73.57
CA GLY A 961 -86.24 13.57 -74.17
C GLY A 961 -86.90 14.94 -74.06
N LYS A 962 -86.49 15.89 -74.91
CA LYS A 962 -87.21 17.17 -75.09
C LYS A 962 -88.12 17.12 -76.32
N ASN A 963 -89.11 18.02 -76.36
CA ASN A 963 -89.98 18.19 -77.53
C ASN A 963 -89.19 18.67 -78.77
N ASP A 964 -88.14 19.46 -78.58
CA ASP A 964 -87.27 20.04 -79.61
C ASP A 964 -85.98 19.25 -79.89
N TYR A 965 -85.85 18.03 -79.33
CA TYR A 965 -84.62 17.22 -79.40
C TYR A 965 -84.86 15.80 -79.94
N PRO A 966 -83.95 15.20 -80.72
CA PRO A 966 -82.73 15.80 -81.27
C PRO A 966 -83.04 16.87 -82.33
N LYS A 967 -82.19 17.91 -82.43
CA LYS A 967 -82.42 19.12 -83.27
C LYS A 967 -82.65 18.84 -84.75
N GLU A 968 -82.30 17.65 -85.22
CA GLU A 968 -82.39 17.22 -86.62
C GLU A 968 -83.67 16.43 -86.93
N GLN A 969 -84.49 16.13 -85.92
CA GLN A 969 -85.80 15.51 -86.11
C GLN A 969 -86.92 16.55 -86.03
N PRO A 970 -88.10 16.29 -86.64
CA PRO A 970 -89.24 17.19 -86.53
C PRO A 970 -89.58 17.45 -85.06
N ALA A 971 -89.69 18.73 -84.68
CA ALA A 971 -90.12 19.10 -83.33
C ALA A 971 -91.43 18.38 -82.99
N LYS A 972 -91.46 17.72 -81.83
CA LYS A 972 -92.62 17.00 -81.34
C LYS A 972 -93.69 18.04 -81.01
N GLY A 973 -94.67 18.18 -81.90
CA GLY A 973 -95.65 19.27 -81.83
C GLY A 973 -96.34 19.37 -80.47
N ASP A 974 -96.37 20.58 -79.94
CA ASP A 974 -97.09 20.90 -78.71
C ASP A 974 -98.59 20.63 -78.87
N PRO A 975 -99.30 20.26 -77.79
CA PRO A 975 -100.75 20.13 -77.86
C PRO A 975 -101.40 21.50 -78.13
N VAL A 976 -102.38 21.52 -79.03
CA VAL A 976 -103.09 22.74 -79.48
C VAL A 976 -104.60 22.69 -79.24
N ALA A 977 -105.09 21.63 -78.61
CA ALA A 977 -106.50 21.44 -78.27
C ALA A 977 -106.63 20.45 -77.09
N ASP A 978 -107.84 20.31 -76.55
CA ASP A 978 -108.21 19.38 -75.46
C ASP A 978 -108.31 17.90 -75.91
N LYS A 979 -107.35 17.43 -76.72
CA LYS A 979 -107.27 16.05 -77.23
C LYS A 979 -105.84 15.53 -77.29
N SER A 980 -105.70 14.22 -77.15
CA SER A 980 -104.41 13.54 -77.30
C SER A 980 -103.84 13.72 -78.71
N SER A 981 -102.52 13.87 -78.78
CA SER A 981 -101.74 13.90 -80.01
C SER A 981 -100.83 12.66 -80.11
N THR A 982 -100.00 12.63 -81.16
CA THR A 982 -98.95 11.63 -81.34
C THR A 982 -97.94 11.63 -80.18
N TRP A 983 -97.63 12.82 -79.64
CA TRP A 983 -96.55 13.01 -78.67
C TRP A 983 -97.04 13.24 -77.24
N TRP A 984 -98.28 13.69 -77.09
CA TRP A 984 -98.87 14.06 -75.82
C TRP A 984 -100.19 13.33 -75.63
N GLU A 985 -100.38 12.68 -74.49
CA GLU A 985 -101.69 12.18 -74.07
C GLU A 985 -102.40 13.30 -73.33
N PHE A 986 -103.55 13.74 -73.85
CA PHE A 986 -104.39 14.69 -73.10
C PHE A 986 -104.89 13.99 -71.85
N PHE A 987 -104.55 14.57 -70.72
CA PHE A 987 -104.93 14.04 -69.43
C PHE A 987 -106.21 14.72 -68.94
N ARG A 988 -106.30 16.06 -68.99
CA ARG A 988 -107.48 16.84 -68.59
C ARG A 988 -107.33 18.36 -68.82
N LYS A 989 -108.45 19.08 -68.73
CA LYS A 989 -108.51 20.53 -68.49
C LYS A 989 -108.23 20.85 -67.01
N GLY A 990 -107.76 22.07 -66.77
CA GLY A 990 -107.54 22.69 -65.46
C GLY A 990 -108.86 23.05 -64.77
N ARG A 991 -108.78 23.75 -63.63
CA ARG A 991 -109.96 24.15 -62.84
C ARG A 991 -110.82 25.21 -63.57
N GLY A 992 -112.14 25.13 -63.45
CA GLY A 992 -113.09 26.06 -64.07
C GLY A 992 -113.29 27.33 -63.23
N THR A 993 -113.22 28.51 -63.84
CA THR A 993 -113.29 29.80 -63.13
C THR A 993 -114.53 30.62 -63.55
N PHE A 994 -114.80 31.75 -62.88
CA PHE A 994 -115.91 32.63 -63.26
C PHE A 994 -115.75 33.21 -64.67
N GLU A 995 -114.51 33.50 -65.09
CA GLU A 995 -114.20 34.06 -66.41
C GLU A 995 -114.23 33.00 -67.51
N VAL A 996 -113.74 31.79 -67.20
CA VAL A 996 -113.73 30.65 -68.13
C VAL A 996 -114.36 29.45 -67.42
N PRO A 997 -115.70 29.41 -67.34
CA PRO A 997 -116.41 28.34 -66.67
C PRO A 997 -116.33 27.05 -67.49
N ASN A 998 -116.23 25.92 -66.79
CA ASN A 998 -116.34 24.61 -67.39
C ASN A 998 -117.75 24.38 -67.96
N THR A 999 -117.90 23.39 -68.82
CA THR A 999 -119.19 23.04 -69.44
C THR A 999 -119.63 21.65 -69.01
N TRP A 1000 -120.88 21.30 -69.27
CA TRP A 1000 -121.50 20.01 -68.94
C TRP A 1000 -120.62 18.75 -69.11
N ASN A 1001 -119.74 18.74 -70.12
CA ASN A 1001 -118.91 17.60 -70.48
C ASN A 1001 -117.52 17.61 -69.82
N ASP A 1002 -117.15 18.67 -69.10
CA ASP A 1002 -115.87 18.80 -68.43
C ASP A 1002 -115.93 18.17 -67.03
N TYR A 1003 -114.81 17.58 -66.57
CA TYR A 1003 -114.74 16.90 -65.27
C TYR A 1003 -114.62 17.92 -64.12
N ALA A 1004 -115.54 17.87 -63.15
CA ALA A 1004 -115.63 18.87 -62.09
C ALA A 1004 -114.86 18.46 -60.85
N TYR A 1005 -114.24 19.42 -60.17
CA TYR A 1005 -113.96 19.37 -58.74
C TYR A 1005 -115.04 20.15 -57.97
N PRO A 1006 -115.26 19.85 -56.68
CA PRO A 1006 -116.00 20.75 -55.82
C PRO A 1006 -115.40 22.16 -55.93
N ASP A 1007 -116.25 23.16 -56.02
CA ASP A 1007 -115.96 24.58 -56.25
C ASP A 1007 -115.60 25.01 -57.68
N ASP A 1008 -115.44 24.08 -58.64
CA ASP A 1008 -115.28 24.47 -60.04
C ASP A 1008 -116.56 25.15 -60.56
N ILE A 1009 -116.38 26.20 -61.36
CA ILE A 1009 -117.48 26.97 -61.92
C ILE A 1009 -117.81 26.45 -63.31
N TYR A 1010 -119.10 26.27 -63.55
CA TYR A 1010 -119.68 25.73 -64.77
C TYR A 1010 -120.69 26.71 -65.36
N SER A 1011 -120.82 26.69 -66.69
CA SER A 1011 -121.84 27.45 -67.41
C SER A 1011 -122.84 26.52 -68.10
N TYR A 1012 -124.10 26.95 -68.13
CA TYR A 1012 -125.17 26.29 -68.84
C TYR A 1012 -126.06 27.33 -69.52
N ASP A 1013 -126.21 27.21 -70.84
CA ASP A 1013 -127.04 28.11 -71.65
C ASP A 1013 -128.46 27.54 -71.76
N TYR A 1014 -129.47 28.26 -71.26
CA TYR A 1014 -130.89 27.84 -71.26
C TYR A 1014 -131.80 28.99 -71.71
N HIS A 1015 -132.65 28.75 -72.72
CA HIS A 1015 -133.56 29.74 -73.34
C HIS A 1015 -132.90 31.08 -73.77
N GLY A 1016 -131.61 31.04 -74.15
CA GLY A 1016 -130.86 32.21 -74.58
C GLY A 1016 -130.16 32.97 -73.44
N GLU A 1017 -130.21 32.47 -72.21
CA GLU A 1017 -129.54 33.04 -71.04
C GLU A 1017 -128.42 32.10 -70.54
N ARG A 1018 -127.27 32.65 -70.14
CA ARG A 1018 -126.15 31.88 -69.55
C ARG A 1018 -126.25 31.88 -68.04
N LEU A 1019 -126.40 30.69 -67.46
CA LEU A 1019 -126.46 30.46 -66.02
C LEU A 1019 -125.12 29.90 -65.54
N LEU A 1020 -124.61 30.43 -64.42
CA LEU A 1020 -123.39 29.93 -63.78
C LEU A 1020 -123.70 29.13 -62.53
N PHE A 1021 -123.03 27.98 -62.42
CA PHE A 1021 -123.16 27.04 -61.33
C PHE A 1021 -121.80 26.70 -60.74
N ARG A 1022 -121.71 26.60 -59.42
CA ARG A 1022 -120.55 26.01 -58.75
C ARG A 1022 -120.85 24.54 -58.50
N ALA A 1023 -119.93 23.65 -58.89
CA ALA A 1023 -120.05 22.23 -58.61
C ALA A 1023 -119.86 21.96 -57.11
N GLU A 1024 -120.74 21.18 -56.50
CA GLU A 1024 -120.59 20.78 -55.09
C GLU A 1024 -119.88 19.42 -54.95
N LYS A 1025 -119.75 18.66 -56.06
CA LYS A 1025 -119.22 17.30 -56.06
C LYS A 1025 -118.24 17.08 -57.19
N GLU A 1026 -117.20 16.31 -56.91
CA GLU A 1026 -116.26 15.83 -57.93
C GLU A 1026 -116.97 14.89 -58.92
N GLY A 1027 -116.55 14.93 -60.18
CA GLY A 1027 -117.00 14.03 -61.23
C GLY A 1027 -117.54 14.74 -62.48
N ARG A 1028 -117.68 13.99 -63.57
CA ARG A 1028 -118.19 14.53 -64.84
C ARG A 1028 -119.72 14.61 -64.81
N PRO A 1029 -120.32 15.80 -64.95
CA PRO A 1029 -121.77 15.93 -64.85
C PRO A 1029 -122.53 15.10 -65.88
N SER A 1030 -122.03 15.06 -67.12
CA SER A 1030 -122.61 14.30 -68.23
C SER A 1030 -122.69 12.80 -67.97
N GLU A 1031 -121.70 12.22 -67.30
CA GLU A 1031 -121.64 10.78 -67.01
C GLU A 1031 -122.47 10.43 -65.76
N ALA A 1032 -122.54 11.34 -64.79
CA ALA A 1032 -123.30 11.16 -63.57
C ALA A 1032 -124.77 11.60 -63.67
N GLY A 1033 -125.22 12.06 -64.84
CA GLY A 1033 -126.60 12.51 -65.08
C GLY A 1033 -127.03 13.71 -64.21
N ARG A 1034 -126.08 14.53 -63.75
CA ARG A 1034 -126.31 15.60 -62.76
C ARG A 1034 -126.81 16.89 -63.40
N TYR A 1035 -127.97 16.90 -64.06
CA TYR A 1035 -128.37 18.01 -64.95
C TYR A 1035 -128.44 19.37 -64.23
N PHE A 1036 -128.06 20.44 -64.94
CA PHE A 1036 -128.21 21.80 -64.44
C PHE A 1036 -129.70 22.13 -64.25
N PRO A 1037 -130.12 22.75 -63.13
CA PRO A 1037 -131.50 23.14 -62.92
C PRO A 1037 -131.93 24.24 -63.90
N THR A 1038 -133.16 24.16 -64.41
CA THR A 1038 -133.71 25.07 -65.43
C THR A 1038 -134.38 26.33 -64.86
N SER A 1039 -134.12 26.65 -63.59
CA SER A 1039 -134.57 27.88 -62.92
C SER A 1039 -133.62 28.25 -61.78
N GLU A 1040 -133.69 29.48 -61.28
CA GLU A 1040 -132.72 30.13 -60.36
C GLU A 1040 -132.72 29.56 -58.93
N TYR A 1041 -132.41 28.28 -58.76
CA TYR A 1041 -132.21 27.64 -57.46
C TYR A 1041 -131.09 26.60 -57.49
N SER A 1042 -130.43 26.41 -56.34
CA SER A 1042 -129.37 25.40 -56.15
C SER A 1042 -129.94 24.00 -55.92
N THR A 1043 -129.23 22.97 -56.39
CA THR A 1043 -129.50 21.56 -56.10
C THR A 1043 -128.40 20.98 -55.22
N SER A 1044 -128.51 19.70 -54.85
CA SER A 1044 -127.45 18.98 -54.12
C SER A 1044 -126.16 18.76 -54.92
N ASP A 1045 -126.18 19.00 -56.24
CA ASP A 1045 -125.03 18.81 -57.12
C ASP A 1045 -124.48 20.15 -57.65
N TRP A 1046 -125.31 21.19 -57.68
CA TRP A 1046 -124.98 22.51 -58.22
C TRP A 1046 -125.46 23.62 -57.31
N THR A 1047 -124.54 24.50 -56.90
CA THR A 1047 -124.93 25.78 -56.31
C THR A 1047 -125.10 26.80 -57.43
N TYR A 1048 -126.31 27.30 -57.62
CA TYR A 1048 -126.57 28.39 -58.53
C TYR A 1048 -125.90 29.67 -58.03
N LEU A 1049 -125.12 30.32 -58.88
CA LEU A 1049 -124.35 31.50 -58.50
C LEU A 1049 -125.03 32.80 -58.94
N TYR A 1050 -125.44 32.90 -60.22
CA TYR A 1050 -125.88 34.17 -60.81
C TYR A 1050 -126.53 34.01 -62.20
N LYS A 1051 -127.44 34.92 -62.58
CA LYS A 1051 -128.06 35.07 -63.93
C LYS A 1051 -127.43 36.28 -64.62
N ASN A 1052 -126.83 36.10 -65.79
CA ASN A 1052 -126.33 37.22 -66.57
C ASN A 1052 -127.30 37.56 -67.72
N GLU A 1053 -128.07 38.64 -67.59
CA GLU A 1053 -128.87 39.23 -68.68
C GLU A 1053 -127.93 40.00 -69.64
N GLY A 1054 -127.40 39.30 -70.64
CA GLY A 1054 -126.90 39.88 -71.90
C GLY A 1054 -125.85 41.00 -71.84
N ASN A 1055 -124.59 40.63 -71.56
CA ASN A 1055 -123.45 40.71 -72.49
C ASN A 1055 -122.22 40.05 -71.86
#